data_AF-A0A0M3A0U7-F1
#
_entry.id   AF-A0A0M3A0U7-F1
#
_cell.length_a   1.000
_cell.length_b   1.000
_cell.length_c   1.000
_cell.angle_alpha   90.00
_cell.angle_beta   90.00
_cell.angle_gamma   90.00
#
_symmetry.space_group_name_H-M   'P 1'
#
loop_
_entity.id
_entity.type
_entity.pdbx_description
1 polymer ?
#
loop_
_entity_poly.entity_id
_entity_poly.type
_entity_poly.pdbx_seq_one_letter_code
_entity_poly.pdbx_strand_id
1 'polypeptide(L)'
;MLKHNLLSACIIASLFLTACHHSDNEDNTPPQVSQKSITVTPSLGQITQGRVILKDALTGQAIVDIQNIGADGTVTFKVDSNKLKNPIIAEVLPSVEGKLIYADEAITDQLVTISAPANTPLLRAATTITVDQTNLGVTALTEAALVYAQSLSAQVTQANLEAANKKIAEQLKLGNKFSITDAPAIVRLNDFASLINYQQISEPQRAYAAYLATLAKEAKRLNATSTQPAYDILQALSKDFSDGTFDAKQNSLALTTYNSAWVQAWSNWVSTFYNSIFNLQSDTDLSAWLDAFNVETPKIPVPSPVTTAKPIRTVDGVAEYACSDEQNLKSANGQSLNIDFINQSSDTINIDWINYTGQLVNYKKSLANSQTHNQQTYITHPWKLTDSKGVCKGIFVATNPSQKTLTIKGNEVVIGKDITTPVIETCASKKLPVGKLSDLVNYSGDYSDKGAVVFSLDAKTGKLIAKGKSATIAEVCGANNQSNGTNYYVITDKGYVTLFKDNTGKYSVESADFTGFYGEKSASSSQLCESNGADDKLGFKNAPSDFCSFTKSTVTAITSPDAFTFFNVDKKENIKIIMNNGSLVSVAVENNNYAWACGIGTLPACSGITAKTTNSSTTFTFNNALLKIVNGAKQDLTIKNGALIYQANNTNPTPTGSCTGNTNPYGCVTITGTNAPASYYEHIGNPMLFNGAPQVQFNPLVPNSGAVTYFGGELKANAVVSGVSVGFQKIMGETQNTVYTFLQYDQSFNLVKDLAFNCKDENGTCAGLTVNTNTRTITFDNVVMKQTKPVNGGLNLTFNGTMKF
;
A
#
# COMPACT_ATOMS: atom_id res chain seq x y z
N MET A 1 53.53 -39.46 -11.37
CA MET A 1 54.38 -39.28 -10.17
C MET A 1 53.54 -38.53 -9.12
N LEU A 2 52.98 -39.26 -8.14
CA LEU A 2 53.15 -39.10 -6.68
C LEU A 2 52.76 -37.70 -6.13
N LYS A 3 51.86 -37.48 -5.15
CA LYS A 3 51.47 -38.19 -3.89
C LYS A 3 50.00 -37.81 -3.55
N HIS A 4 49.07 -38.70 -3.16
CA HIS A 4 48.80 -39.41 -1.89
C HIS A 4 48.44 -38.58 -0.63
N ASN A 5 47.22 -38.84 -0.10
CA ASN A 5 46.71 -38.88 1.31
C ASN A 5 45.18 -38.58 1.26
N LEU A 6 44.17 -39.46 1.34
CA LEU A 6 43.81 -40.66 2.15
C LEU A 6 43.33 -40.35 3.60
N LEU A 7 42.17 -40.96 3.94
CA LEU A 7 41.51 -41.21 5.24
C LEU A 7 40.44 -40.18 5.70
N SER A 8 39.25 -40.57 6.21
CA SER A 8 38.63 -41.89 6.43
C SER A 8 37.13 -41.72 6.72
N ALA A 9 36.30 -42.66 6.27
CA ALA A 9 34.90 -42.82 6.65
C ALA A 9 34.77 -44.04 7.59
N CYS A 10 34.16 -43.85 8.76
CA CYS A 10 33.83 -44.94 9.69
C CYS A 10 32.33 -45.24 9.64
N ILE A 11 31.96 -46.36 9.02
CA ILE A 11 30.69 -47.05 9.21
C ILE A 11 30.99 -48.20 10.18
N ILE A 12 30.38 -48.18 11.36
CA ILE A 12 30.43 -49.29 12.32
C ILE A 12 29.15 -50.10 12.14
N ALA A 13 29.28 -51.26 11.52
CA ALA A 13 28.35 -52.37 11.61
C ALA A 13 28.93 -53.38 12.60
N SER A 14 28.21 -53.67 13.68
CA SER A 14 28.57 -54.71 14.64
C SER A 14 27.54 -55.84 14.56
N LEU A 15 27.92 -56.90 13.86
CA LEU A 15 27.36 -58.25 13.90
C LEU A 15 28.33 -59.13 14.70
N PHE A 16 27.81 -59.92 15.66
CA PHE A 16 28.25 -61.22 16.21
C PHE A 16 27.42 -61.39 17.52
N LEU A 17 26.79 -62.50 17.90
CA LEU A 17 27.11 -63.91 17.72
C LEU A 17 25.82 -64.74 17.52
N THR A 18 25.93 -65.74 16.65
CA THR A 18 25.08 -66.94 16.63
C THR A 18 25.53 -67.91 17.72
N ALA A 19 24.63 -68.29 18.62
CA ALA A 19 24.71 -69.53 19.38
C ALA A 19 23.55 -70.43 18.90
N CYS A 20 23.90 -71.60 18.37
CA CYS A 20 22.92 -72.64 18.06
C CYS A 20 22.35 -73.20 19.38
N HIS A 21 21.06 -72.98 19.61
CA HIS A 21 20.25 -73.90 20.39
C HIS A 21 18.93 -74.09 19.67
N HIS A 22 18.67 -75.32 19.26
CA HIS A 22 17.45 -75.75 18.62
C HIS A 22 16.41 -76.02 19.73
N SER A 23 15.36 -75.22 19.75
CA SER A 23 14.11 -75.56 20.42
C SER A 23 12.99 -74.79 19.73
N ASP A 24 12.09 -75.54 19.09
CA ASP A 24 10.84 -75.05 18.51
C ASP A 24 10.09 -74.19 19.52
N ASN A 25 9.79 -72.93 19.18
CA ASN A 25 8.62 -72.23 19.68
C ASN A 25 8.41 -70.89 18.96
N GLU A 26 7.24 -70.82 18.34
CA GLU A 26 6.43 -69.65 17.96
C GLU A 26 7.10 -68.43 17.33
N ASP A 27 6.69 -68.19 16.09
CA ASP A 27 6.91 -67.00 15.28
C ASP A 27 6.30 -65.77 15.98
N ASN A 28 6.99 -65.24 16.99
CA ASN A 28 6.69 -63.99 17.66
C ASN A 28 7.75 -62.95 17.26
N THR A 29 7.77 -62.55 15.98
CA THR A 29 8.29 -61.23 15.65
C THR A 29 7.37 -60.19 16.29
N PRO A 30 7.87 -59.33 17.22
CA PRO A 30 7.04 -58.27 17.79
C PRO A 30 6.48 -57.41 16.66
N PRO A 31 5.21 -56.99 16.70
CA PRO A 31 4.69 -56.09 15.69
C PRO A 31 5.58 -54.84 15.67
N GLN A 32 6.21 -54.58 14.52
CA GLN A 32 7.04 -53.39 14.36
C GLN A 32 6.11 -52.17 14.50
N VAL A 33 6.17 -51.53 15.66
CA VAL A 33 5.38 -50.33 15.94
C VAL A 33 5.93 -49.21 15.06
N SER A 34 5.13 -48.71 14.11
CA SER A 34 5.56 -47.63 13.22
C SER A 34 5.76 -46.35 14.04
N GLN A 35 6.99 -45.83 14.08
CA GLN A 35 7.33 -44.62 14.82
C GLN A 35 7.47 -43.41 13.88
N LYS A 36 7.00 -42.25 14.34
CA LYS A 36 7.20 -40.95 13.69
C LYS A 36 8.13 -40.08 14.52
N SER A 37 9.08 -39.43 13.87
CA SER A 37 9.93 -38.42 14.53
C SER A 37 9.22 -37.07 14.52
N ILE A 38 9.09 -36.45 15.68
CA ILE A 38 8.48 -35.13 15.87
C ILE A 38 9.48 -34.25 16.61
N THR A 39 9.94 -33.20 15.95
CA THR A 39 10.73 -32.13 16.54
C THR A 39 9.79 -31.06 17.10
N VAL A 40 10.12 -30.55 18.27
CA VAL A 40 9.44 -29.45 18.94
C VAL A 40 10.43 -28.30 19.06
N THR A 41 10.03 -27.13 18.56
CA THR A 41 10.80 -25.89 18.59
C THR A 41 10.05 -24.87 19.45
N PRO A 42 10.28 -24.86 20.77
CA PRO A 42 9.72 -23.85 21.64
C PRO A 42 10.46 -22.52 21.47
N SER A 43 9.72 -21.41 21.46
CA SER A 43 10.28 -20.09 21.27
C SER A 43 9.58 -19.02 22.12
N LEU A 44 10.39 -18.44 23.01
CA LEU A 44 10.27 -17.07 23.51
C LEU A 44 11.51 -16.28 23.04
N GLY A 45 12.04 -16.70 21.88
CA GLY A 45 13.46 -16.77 21.55
C GLY A 45 14.06 -18.12 21.99
N GLN A 46 15.39 -18.28 21.90
CA GLN A 46 16.04 -19.57 22.17
C GLN A 46 15.89 -19.97 23.65
N ILE A 47 15.18 -21.06 23.92
CA ILE A 47 15.15 -21.69 25.24
C ILE A 47 16.40 -22.56 25.41
N THR A 48 17.22 -22.25 26.41
CA THR A 48 18.50 -22.94 26.67
C THR A 48 18.42 -23.91 27.85
N GLN A 49 17.43 -23.74 28.72
CA GLN A 49 17.15 -24.66 29.82
C GLN A 49 15.65 -24.81 30.01
N GLY A 50 15.16 -26.03 29.90
CA GLY A 50 13.74 -26.39 30.03
C GLY A 50 13.52 -27.82 29.57
N ARG A 51 12.27 -28.26 29.60
CA ARG A 51 11.88 -29.62 29.23
C ARG A 51 10.61 -29.60 28.39
N VAL A 52 10.37 -30.66 27.63
CA VAL A 52 9.17 -30.82 26.81
C VAL A 52 8.54 -32.18 27.07
N ILE A 53 7.21 -32.23 27.04
CA ILE A 53 6.43 -33.46 27.00
C ILE A 53 5.37 -33.37 25.91
N LEU A 54 5.02 -34.50 25.29
CA LEU A 54 3.87 -34.62 24.41
C LEU A 54 2.76 -35.39 25.11
N LYS A 55 1.53 -34.87 25.02
CA LYS A 55 0.31 -35.48 25.56
C LYS A 55 -0.73 -35.66 24.46
N ASP A 56 -1.59 -36.65 24.61
CA ASP A 56 -2.81 -36.79 23.83
C ASP A 56 -3.80 -35.69 24.26
N ALA A 57 -4.26 -34.87 23.32
CA ALA A 57 -5.06 -33.68 23.62
C ALA A 57 -6.49 -34.00 24.09
N LEU A 58 -6.99 -35.21 23.78
CA LEU A 58 -8.33 -35.65 24.17
C LEU A 58 -8.35 -36.17 25.61
N THR A 59 -7.31 -36.91 26.00
CA THR A 59 -7.21 -37.62 27.30
C THR A 59 -6.31 -36.91 28.31
N GLY A 60 -5.43 -36.01 27.85
CA GLY A 60 -4.40 -35.35 28.66
C GLY A 60 -3.24 -36.27 29.09
N GLN A 61 -3.23 -37.52 28.62
CA GLN A 61 -2.22 -38.50 29.01
C GLN A 61 -0.91 -38.30 28.24
N ALA A 62 0.21 -38.48 28.91
CA ALA A 62 1.52 -38.45 28.28
C ALA A 62 1.65 -39.58 27.25
N ILE A 63 2.09 -39.24 26.03
CA ILE A 63 2.34 -40.22 24.97
C ILE A 63 3.81 -40.58 24.82
N VAL A 64 4.69 -39.79 25.43
CA VAL A 64 6.15 -39.93 25.51
C VAL A 64 6.64 -39.48 26.89
N ASP A 65 7.88 -39.87 27.24
CA ASP A 65 8.57 -39.37 28.43
C ASP A 65 9.04 -37.92 28.24
N ILE A 66 9.20 -37.20 29.35
CA ILE A 66 9.74 -35.83 29.37
C ILE A 66 11.18 -35.84 28.88
N GLN A 67 11.53 -34.91 27.98
CA GLN A 67 12.92 -34.72 27.52
C GLN A 67 13.40 -33.28 27.76
N ASN A 68 14.70 -33.12 27.97
CA ASN A 68 15.33 -31.80 28.10
C ASN A 68 15.47 -31.13 26.74
N ILE A 69 15.36 -29.80 26.72
CA ILE A 69 15.64 -28.98 25.53
C ILE A 69 17.13 -29.01 25.22
N GLY A 70 17.47 -29.27 23.96
CA GLY A 70 18.84 -29.29 23.47
C GLY A 70 19.49 -27.91 23.39
N ALA A 71 20.81 -27.87 23.26
CA ALA A 71 21.57 -26.61 23.16
C ALA A 71 21.23 -25.79 21.88
N ASP A 72 20.65 -26.44 20.88
CA ASP A 72 20.13 -25.80 19.67
C ASP A 72 18.74 -25.17 19.89
N GLY A 73 18.09 -25.40 21.04
CA GLY A 73 16.77 -24.92 21.38
C GLY A 73 15.63 -25.84 20.95
N THR A 74 15.91 -27.09 20.53
CA THR A 74 14.88 -28.03 20.07
C THR A 74 14.85 -29.33 20.89
N VAL A 75 13.78 -30.12 20.72
CA VAL A 75 13.65 -31.48 21.25
C VAL A 75 13.07 -32.39 20.17
N THR A 76 13.59 -33.60 19.99
CA THR A 76 13.04 -34.56 19.02
C THR A 76 12.58 -35.84 19.70
N PHE A 77 11.30 -36.18 19.51
CA PHE A 77 10.67 -37.39 20.03
C PHE A 77 10.48 -38.43 18.93
N LYS A 78 10.63 -39.71 19.28
CA LYS A 78 10.10 -40.82 18.48
C LYS A 78 8.78 -41.26 19.07
N VAL A 79 7.69 -41.07 18.35
CA VAL A 79 6.33 -41.31 18.83
C VAL A 79 5.72 -42.48 18.08
N ASP A 80 5.09 -43.41 18.81
CA ASP A 80 4.25 -44.44 18.20
C ASP A 80 3.11 -43.80 17.41
N SER A 81 3.01 -44.11 16.12
CA SER A 81 2.01 -43.53 15.23
C SER A 81 0.57 -43.85 15.65
N ASN A 82 0.35 -44.94 16.41
CA ASN A 82 -0.97 -45.25 16.97
C ASN A 82 -1.43 -44.23 18.02
N LYS A 83 -0.49 -43.53 18.67
CA LYS A 83 -0.77 -42.47 19.65
C LYS A 83 -0.96 -41.10 18.99
N LEU A 84 -0.85 -41.00 17.66
CA LEU A 84 -1.02 -39.77 16.89
C LEU A 84 -2.40 -39.68 16.19
N LYS A 85 -3.36 -40.52 16.60
CA LYS A 85 -4.72 -40.53 16.05
C LYS A 85 -5.55 -39.31 16.47
N ASN A 86 -5.25 -38.77 17.65
CA ASN A 86 -5.85 -37.55 18.18
C ASN A 86 -4.86 -36.38 18.03
N PRO A 87 -5.32 -35.11 18.13
CA PRO A 87 -4.42 -33.99 18.31
C PRO A 87 -3.50 -34.22 19.51
N ILE A 88 -2.31 -33.64 19.45
CA ILE A 88 -1.34 -33.70 20.55
C ILE A 88 -1.19 -32.32 21.18
N ILE A 89 -0.81 -32.28 22.46
CA ILE A 89 -0.36 -31.07 23.16
C ILE A 89 1.12 -31.23 23.46
N ALA A 90 1.93 -30.31 22.96
CA ALA A 90 3.31 -30.12 23.42
C ALA A 90 3.29 -29.12 24.58
N GLU A 91 3.85 -29.50 25.72
CA GLU A 91 4.01 -28.61 26.88
C GLU A 91 5.48 -28.37 27.16
N VAL A 92 5.86 -27.10 27.28
CA VAL A 92 7.17 -26.66 27.71
C VAL A 92 7.12 -26.44 29.21
N LEU A 93 8.00 -27.14 29.91
CA LEU A 93 8.09 -27.22 31.36
C LEU A 93 9.43 -26.61 31.83
N PRO A 94 9.48 -26.05 33.05
CA PRO A 94 10.74 -25.73 33.69
C PRO A 94 11.63 -26.98 33.84
N SER A 95 12.93 -26.75 34.03
CA SER A 95 13.86 -27.78 34.50
C SER A 95 13.41 -28.37 35.85
N VAL A 96 14.04 -29.47 36.26
CA VAL A 96 13.78 -30.10 37.57
C VAL A 96 14.03 -29.16 38.75
N GLU A 97 14.85 -28.12 38.56
CA GLU A 97 15.13 -27.06 39.54
C GLU A 97 14.05 -25.95 39.56
N GLY A 98 13.01 -26.07 38.72
CA GLY A 98 11.94 -25.08 38.62
C GLY A 98 12.32 -23.80 37.86
N LYS A 99 13.29 -23.89 36.93
CA LYS A 99 13.74 -22.76 36.10
C LYS A 99 13.59 -23.05 34.62
N LEU A 100 13.09 -22.07 33.87
CA LEU A 100 13.17 -22.01 32.41
C LEU A 100 14.04 -20.82 32.01
N ILE A 101 15.10 -21.04 31.24
CA ILE A 101 16.05 -20.00 30.81
C ILE A 101 15.99 -19.83 29.31
N TYR A 102 15.84 -18.60 28.83
CA TYR A 102 15.68 -18.30 27.41
C TYR A 102 16.32 -16.96 27.02
N ALA A 103 16.61 -16.78 25.74
CA ALA A 103 17.01 -15.52 25.16
C ALA A 103 15.76 -14.74 24.74
N ASP A 104 15.46 -13.62 25.41
CA ASP A 104 14.29 -12.79 25.09
C ASP A 104 14.66 -11.78 24.00
N GLU A 105 13.89 -11.70 22.92
CA GLU A 105 14.22 -10.82 21.79
C GLU A 105 14.18 -9.32 22.15
N ALA A 106 13.56 -8.94 23.27
CA ALA A 106 13.59 -7.58 23.76
C ALA A 106 14.73 -7.29 24.75
N ILE A 107 15.37 -8.33 25.30
CA ILE A 107 16.49 -8.22 26.25
C ILE A 107 17.75 -8.79 25.60
N THR A 108 18.56 -7.91 25.03
CA THR A 108 19.68 -8.33 24.17
C THR A 108 20.94 -8.67 24.96
N ASP A 109 21.12 -8.13 26.17
CA ASP A 109 22.37 -8.24 26.93
C ASP A 109 22.47 -9.47 27.85
N GLN A 110 21.37 -10.15 28.15
CA GLN A 110 21.35 -11.30 29.06
C GLN A 110 20.22 -12.29 28.79
N LEU A 111 20.39 -13.53 29.27
CA LEU A 111 19.32 -14.52 29.30
C LEU A 111 18.29 -14.19 30.40
N VAL A 112 17.03 -14.50 30.13
CA VAL A 112 15.91 -14.33 31.06
C VAL A 112 15.58 -15.66 31.73
N THR A 113 15.21 -15.62 33.00
CA THR A 113 14.82 -16.81 33.79
C THR A 113 13.40 -16.67 34.32
N ILE A 114 12.55 -17.65 34.01
CA ILE A 114 11.23 -17.82 34.63
C ILE A 114 11.32 -18.90 35.71
N SER A 115 10.84 -18.58 36.91
CA SER A 115 10.79 -19.53 38.03
C SER A 115 9.37 -20.04 38.22
N ALA A 116 9.17 -21.36 38.12
CA ALA A 116 7.89 -22.03 38.32
C ALA A 116 8.11 -23.50 38.73
N PRO A 117 7.13 -24.17 39.37
CA PRO A 117 7.26 -25.58 39.72
C PRO A 117 7.59 -26.43 38.48
N ALA A 118 8.44 -27.45 38.66
CA ALA A 118 9.03 -28.21 37.55
C ALA A 118 8.00 -28.75 36.53
N ASN A 119 6.79 -29.09 36.97
CA ASN A 119 5.75 -29.68 36.12
C ASN A 119 4.59 -28.71 35.81
N THR A 120 4.78 -27.41 36.03
CA THR A 120 3.82 -26.38 35.60
C THR A 120 4.13 -25.99 34.15
N PRO A 121 3.23 -26.21 33.19
CA PRO A 121 3.44 -25.78 31.82
C PRO A 121 3.48 -24.26 31.74
N LEU A 122 4.51 -23.73 31.09
CA LEU A 122 4.70 -22.29 30.90
C LEU A 122 4.32 -21.84 29.49
N LEU A 123 4.39 -22.76 28.52
CA LEU A 123 4.15 -22.49 27.12
C LEU A 123 3.72 -23.80 26.43
N ARG A 124 2.67 -23.76 25.62
CA ARG A 124 2.08 -24.94 25.01
C ARG A 124 1.67 -24.71 23.57
N ALA A 125 1.52 -25.81 22.85
CA ALA A 125 0.97 -25.84 21.51
C ALA A 125 0.14 -27.10 21.35
N ALA A 126 -0.93 -27.01 20.58
CA ALA A 126 -1.66 -28.18 20.15
C ALA A 126 -1.77 -28.21 18.63
N THR A 127 -1.61 -29.40 18.04
CA THR A 127 -1.84 -29.60 16.61
C THR A 127 -2.26 -31.04 16.31
N THR A 128 -2.89 -31.23 15.16
CA THR A 128 -3.02 -32.55 14.54
C THR A 128 -1.78 -32.79 13.68
N ILE A 129 -1.05 -33.87 13.95
CA ILE A 129 0.18 -34.18 13.20
C ILE A 129 -0.20 -34.70 11.81
N THR A 130 0.04 -33.89 10.78
CA THR A 130 -0.12 -34.31 9.38
C THR A 130 1.03 -35.22 8.95
N VAL A 131 0.92 -35.89 7.81
CA VAL A 131 1.98 -36.77 7.27
C VAL A 131 3.31 -36.02 7.08
N ASP A 132 3.26 -34.77 6.64
CA ASP A 132 4.45 -33.97 6.30
C ASP A 132 4.97 -33.14 7.50
N GLN A 133 4.18 -32.97 8.55
CA GLN A 133 4.60 -32.20 9.72
C GLN A 133 5.60 -33.01 10.55
N THR A 134 6.83 -32.49 10.61
CA THR A 134 7.94 -33.05 11.38
C THR A 134 8.48 -32.10 12.44
N ASN A 135 8.12 -30.81 12.38
CA ASN A 135 8.54 -29.80 13.35
C ASN A 135 7.33 -28.96 13.81
N LEU A 136 7.18 -28.80 15.13
CA LEU A 136 6.09 -28.08 15.78
C LEU A 136 6.65 -26.84 16.49
N GLY A 137 6.13 -25.66 16.14
CA GLY A 137 6.39 -24.44 16.90
C GLY A 137 5.59 -24.43 18.20
N VAL A 138 6.23 -24.05 19.30
CA VAL A 138 5.55 -23.75 20.57
C VAL A 138 5.85 -22.29 20.91
N THR A 139 4.85 -21.41 20.80
CA THR A 139 5.03 -19.96 20.89
C THR A 139 3.86 -19.29 21.61
N ALA A 140 3.96 -17.99 21.88
CA ALA A 140 2.86 -17.19 22.41
C ALA A 140 1.54 -17.35 21.62
N LEU A 141 1.62 -17.55 20.29
CA LEU A 141 0.43 -17.67 19.45
C LEU A 141 -0.24 -19.04 19.57
N THR A 142 0.56 -20.10 19.70
CA THR A 142 0.01 -21.46 19.90
C THR A 142 -0.54 -21.67 21.30
N GLU A 143 0.01 -20.97 22.30
CA GLU A 143 -0.54 -20.95 23.65
C GLU A 143 -1.92 -20.27 23.63
N ALA A 144 -2.02 -19.09 23.03
CA ALA A 144 -3.30 -18.39 22.87
C ALA A 144 -4.34 -19.24 22.12
N ALA A 145 -3.92 -19.93 21.05
CA ALA A 145 -4.78 -20.84 20.31
C ALA A 145 -5.27 -22.01 21.17
N LEU A 146 -4.40 -22.63 21.97
CA LEU A 146 -4.80 -23.72 22.87
C LEU A 146 -5.76 -23.23 23.96
N VAL A 147 -5.47 -22.08 24.58
CA VAL A 147 -6.35 -21.49 25.60
C VAL A 147 -7.74 -21.23 25.03
N TYR A 148 -7.84 -20.69 23.82
CA TYR A 148 -9.12 -20.50 23.16
C TYR A 148 -9.80 -21.82 22.79
N ALA A 149 -9.06 -22.80 22.26
CA ALA A 149 -9.62 -24.13 21.96
C ALA A 149 -10.23 -24.79 23.22
N GLN A 150 -9.61 -24.60 24.38
CA GLN A 150 -10.09 -25.10 25.68
C GLN A 150 -11.32 -24.34 26.20
N SER A 151 -11.54 -23.09 25.79
CA SER A 151 -12.76 -22.35 26.15
C SER A 151 -13.97 -22.76 25.30
N LEU A 152 -13.75 -23.30 24.10
CA LEU A 152 -14.80 -23.85 23.23
C LEU A 152 -15.36 -25.20 23.72
N SER A 153 -14.53 -26.02 24.36
CA SER A 153 -14.94 -27.30 24.94
C SER A 153 -13.96 -27.82 25.99
N ALA A 154 -14.47 -28.61 26.95
CA ALA A 154 -13.65 -29.22 27.99
C ALA A 154 -12.54 -30.15 27.46
N GLN A 155 -12.72 -30.74 26.27
CA GLN A 155 -11.73 -31.55 25.57
C GLN A 155 -11.23 -30.84 24.32
N VAL A 156 -9.95 -31.01 23.97
CA VAL A 156 -9.37 -30.41 22.77
C VAL A 156 -9.55 -31.35 21.58
N THR A 157 -10.60 -31.11 20.79
CA THR A 157 -10.88 -31.86 19.56
C THR A 157 -10.16 -31.24 18.36
N GLN A 158 -9.99 -32.01 17.29
CA GLN A 158 -9.39 -31.51 16.04
C GLN A 158 -10.16 -30.29 15.50
N ALA A 159 -11.50 -30.35 15.49
CA ALA A 159 -12.33 -29.28 14.95
C ALA A 159 -12.18 -27.96 15.72
N ASN A 160 -12.18 -28.01 17.06
CA ASN A 160 -12.05 -26.80 17.87
C ASN A 160 -10.64 -26.22 17.81
N LEU A 161 -9.63 -27.08 17.68
CA LEU A 161 -8.25 -26.67 17.51
C LEU A 161 -8.00 -25.99 16.16
N GLU A 162 -8.51 -26.55 15.07
CA GLU A 162 -8.44 -25.94 13.74
C GLU A 162 -9.17 -24.58 13.72
N ALA A 163 -10.35 -24.51 14.34
CA ALA A 163 -11.10 -23.27 14.49
C ALA A 163 -10.30 -22.22 15.29
N ALA A 164 -9.65 -22.63 16.39
CA ALA A 164 -8.85 -21.74 17.20
C ALA A 164 -7.61 -21.23 16.45
N ASN A 165 -6.83 -22.12 15.83
CA ASN A 165 -5.65 -21.75 15.05
C ASN A 165 -6.00 -20.75 13.94
N LYS A 166 -7.10 -20.99 13.23
CA LYS A 166 -7.62 -20.08 12.21
C LYS A 166 -8.02 -18.73 12.80
N LYS A 167 -8.76 -18.73 13.92
CA LYS A 167 -9.23 -17.50 14.58
C LYS A 167 -8.08 -16.60 15.02
N ILE A 168 -7.05 -17.17 15.65
CA ILE A 168 -5.86 -16.43 16.07
C ILE A 168 -5.15 -15.81 14.86
N ALA A 169 -4.94 -16.60 13.79
CA ALA A 169 -4.28 -16.13 12.58
C ALA A 169 -5.04 -14.98 11.89
N GLU A 170 -6.38 -15.04 11.87
CA GLU A 170 -7.24 -14.01 11.31
C GLU A 170 -7.22 -12.72 12.13
N GLN A 171 -7.38 -12.81 13.46
CA GLN A 171 -7.38 -11.66 14.38
C GLN A 171 -6.03 -10.92 14.36
N LEU A 172 -4.93 -11.67 14.25
CA LEU A 172 -3.57 -11.12 14.17
C LEU A 172 -3.16 -10.71 12.75
N LYS A 173 -4.06 -10.86 11.76
CA LYS A 173 -3.84 -10.55 10.34
C LYS A 173 -2.57 -11.19 9.76
N LEU A 174 -2.30 -12.44 10.13
CA LEU A 174 -1.14 -13.18 9.62
C LEU A 174 -1.29 -13.54 8.13
N GLY A 175 -2.52 -13.62 7.64
CA GLY A 175 -2.83 -14.02 6.26
C GLY A 175 -2.27 -15.41 5.96
N ASN A 176 -1.60 -15.56 4.82
CA ASN A 176 -0.92 -16.80 4.41
C ASN A 176 0.61 -16.69 4.54
N LYS A 177 1.13 -15.87 5.47
CA LYS A 177 2.57 -15.59 5.57
C LYS A 177 3.34 -16.69 6.32
N PHE A 178 2.72 -17.30 7.32
CA PHE A 178 3.20 -18.49 8.02
C PHE A 178 2.04 -19.16 8.77
N SER A 179 2.16 -20.45 9.08
CA SER A 179 1.25 -21.12 10.02
C SER A 179 1.77 -20.95 11.45
N ILE A 180 0.87 -20.68 12.41
CA ILE A 180 1.27 -20.55 13.81
C ILE A 180 1.74 -21.87 14.43
N THR A 181 1.42 -23.01 13.80
CA THR A 181 1.86 -24.34 14.26
C THR A 181 3.20 -24.76 13.65
N ASP A 182 3.72 -24.02 12.66
CA ASP A 182 5.05 -24.24 12.12
C ASP A 182 6.11 -23.71 13.09
N ALA A 183 7.31 -24.30 13.05
CA ALA A 183 8.41 -23.86 13.89
C ALA A 183 9.00 -22.51 13.41
N PRO A 184 9.06 -21.46 14.26
CA PRO A 184 9.76 -20.23 13.91
C PRO A 184 11.28 -20.45 13.81
N ALA A 185 12.00 -19.51 13.20
CA ALA A 185 13.45 -19.45 13.34
C ALA A 185 13.83 -19.25 14.81
N ILE A 186 14.93 -19.86 15.25
CA ILE A 186 15.44 -19.70 16.61
C ILE A 186 16.32 -18.45 16.66
N VAL A 187 15.92 -17.49 17.49
CA VAL A 187 16.67 -16.25 17.75
C VAL A 187 17.49 -16.43 19.02
N ARG A 188 18.81 -16.31 18.92
CA ARG A 188 19.70 -16.45 20.08
C ARG A 188 20.01 -15.08 20.68
N LEU A 189 20.56 -15.09 21.89
CA LEU A 189 20.99 -13.86 22.54
C LEU A 189 21.99 -13.10 21.64
N ASN A 190 21.69 -11.84 21.34
CA ASN A 190 22.45 -10.99 20.40
C ASN A 190 22.58 -11.51 18.96
N ASP A 191 21.76 -12.47 18.54
CA ASP A 191 21.84 -13.06 17.19
C ASP A 191 20.50 -12.98 16.47
N PHE A 192 20.22 -11.78 15.95
CA PHE A 192 19.10 -11.52 15.06
C PHE A 192 19.45 -11.82 13.59
N ALA A 193 20.71 -12.12 13.27
CA ALA A 193 21.17 -12.34 11.90
C ALA A 193 20.44 -13.51 11.23
N SER A 194 19.98 -14.48 12.03
CA SER A 194 19.14 -15.58 11.57
C SER A 194 17.83 -15.11 10.89
N LEU A 195 17.29 -13.94 11.26
CA LEU A 195 16.05 -13.39 10.69
C LEU A 195 16.23 -12.86 9.26
N ILE A 196 17.45 -12.56 8.84
CA ILE A 196 17.76 -12.13 7.47
C ILE A 196 18.59 -13.16 6.69
N ASN A 197 18.97 -14.27 7.31
CA ASN A 197 19.69 -15.37 6.67
C ASN A 197 18.77 -16.21 5.77
N TYR A 198 18.54 -15.71 4.55
CA TYR A 198 17.66 -16.36 3.56
C TYR A 198 18.25 -17.63 2.94
N GLN A 199 19.54 -17.91 3.14
CA GLN A 199 20.20 -19.09 2.56
C GLN A 199 19.97 -20.36 3.38
N GLN A 200 19.71 -20.22 4.68
CA GLN A 200 19.60 -21.36 5.60
C GLN A 200 18.22 -21.55 6.21
N ILE A 201 17.43 -20.48 6.31
CA ILE A 201 16.13 -20.50 6.99
C ILE A 201 15.06 -20.03 6.00
N SER A 202 13.92 -20.70 5.94
CA SER A 202 12.85 -20.34 5.01
C SER A 202 12.16 -19.01 5.37
N GLU A 203 11.57 -18.33 4.38
CA GLU A 203 10.90 -17.04 4.59
C GLU A 203 9.79 -17.09 5.65
N PRO A 204 8.88 -18.09 5.67
CA PRO A 204 7.84 -18.18 6.70
C PRO A 204 8.41 -18.28 8.12
N GLN A 205 9.49 -19.05 8.31
CA GLN A 205 10.12 -19.23 9.62
C GLN A 205 10.77 -17.94 10.13
N ARG A 206 11.45 -17.20 9.23
CA ARG A 206 12.04 -15.90 9.58
C ARG A 206 10.96 -14.85 9.86
N ALA A 207 9.91 -14.82 9.05
CA ALA A 207 8.77 -13.92 9.24
C ALA A 207 8.08 -14.16 10.59
N TYR A 208 7.90 -15.44 10.95
CA TYR A 208 7.30 -15.80 12.23
C TYR A 208 8.17 -15.37 13.40
N ALA A 209 9.47 -15.69 13.38
CA ALA A 209 10.38 -15.29 14.44
C ALA A 209 10.49 -13.75 14.58
N ALA A 210 10.53 -13.01 13.45
CA ALA A 210 10.52 -11.55 13.47
C ALA A 210 9.21 -10.99 14.06
N TYR A 211 8.07 -11.62 13.77
CA TYR A 211 6.78 -11.22 14.35
C TYR A 211 6.78 -11.40 15.89
N LEU A 212 7.28 -12.53 16.38
CA LEU A 212 7.42 -12.77 17.82
C LEU A 212 8.38 -11.77 18.47
N ALA A 213 9.52 -11.49 17.84
CA ALA A 213 10.48 -10.49 18.32
C ALA A 213 9.84 -9.10 18.44
N THR A 214 8.99 -8.71 17.48
CA THR A 214 8.29 -7.42 17.52
C THR A 214 7.24 -7.36 18.63
N LEU A 215 6.55 -8.46 18.92
CA LEU A 215 5.64 -8.54 20.08
C LEU A 215 6.40 -8.35 21.40
N ALA A 216 7.56 -8.99 21.56
CA ALA A 216 8.41 -8.83 22.74
C ALA A 216 8.91 -7.37 22.88
N LYS A 217 9.34 -6.75 21.78
CA LYS A 217 9.77 -5.33 21.76
C LYS A 217 8.63 -4.38 22.14
N GLU A 218 7.41 -4.58 21.63
CA GLU A 218 6.26 -3.77 22.05
C GLU A 218 5.96 -3.95 23.54
N ALA A 219 6.01 -5.18 24.06
CA ALA A 219 5.80 -5.39 25.50
C ALA A 219 6.85 -4.67 26.35
N LYS A 220 8.11 -4.65 25.92
CA LYS A 220 9.17 -3.87 26.57
C LYS A 220 8.90 -2.36 26.48
N ARG A 221 8.37 -1.88 25.36
CA ARG A 221 7.99 -0.46 25.19
C ARG A 221 6.84 -0.07 26.12
N LEU A 222 5.81 -0.91 26.19
CA LEU A 222 4.64 -0.73 27.05
C LEU A 222 5.00 -0.80 28.53
N ASN A 223 5.98 -1.64 28.89
CA ASN A 223 6.53 -1.75 30.23
C ASN A 223 8.06 -1.77 30.22
N ALA A 224 8.68 -0.59 30.26
CA ALA A 224 10.14 -0.43 30.23
C ALA A 224 10.88 -1.11 31.39
N THR A 225 10.21 -1.39 32.51
CA THR A 225 10.82 -2.08 33.66
C THR A 225 10.68 -3.59 33.61
N SER A 226 9.94 -4.15 32.65
CA SER A 226 9.82 -5.60 32.49
C SER A 226 11.18 -6.25 32.24
N THR A 227 11.43 -7.35 32.94
CA THR A 227 12.64 -8.18 32.79
C THR A 227 12.37 -9.44 31.98
N GLN A 228 11.13 -9.64 31.47
CA GLN A 228 10.71 -10.82 30.72
C GLN A 228 9.63 -10.49 29.65
N PRO A 229 9.87 -9.53 28.74
CA PRO A 229 8.82 -9.01 27.85
C PRO A 229 8.15 -10.05 26.96
N ALA A 230 8.89 -11.02 26.41
CA ALA A 230 8.32 -12.07 25.57
C ALA A 230 7.35 -12.97 26.35
N TYR A 231 7.63 -13.22 27.63
CA TYR A 231 6.73 -13.98 28.50
C TYR A 231 5.53 -13.15 28.98
N ASP A 232 5.72 -11.84 29.20
CA ASP A 232 4.62 -10.94 29.56
C ASP A 232 3.60 -10.80 28.41
N ILE A 233 4.06 -10.66 27.16
CA ILE A 233 3.16 -10.60 26.00
C ILE A 233 2.47 -11.93 25.73
N LEU A 234 3.16 -13.06 25.94
CA LEU A 234 2.54 -14.39 25.89
C LEU A 234 1.34 -14.47 26.85
N GLN A 235 1.55 -14.08 28.10
CA GLN A 235 0.49 -14.14 29.12
C GLN A 235 -0.67 -13.20 28.78
N ALA A 236 -0.37 -12.01 28.25
CA ALA A 236 -1.38 -11.04 27.85
C ALA A 236 -2.21 -11.57 26.67
N LEU A 237 -1.57 -12.05 25.60
CA LEU A 237 -2.24 -12.62 24.43
C LEU A 237 -3.10 -13.82 24.81
N SER A 238 -2.60 -14.70 25.68
CA SER A 238 -3.35 -15.87 26.14
C SER A 238 -4.62 -15.50 26.90
N LYS A 239 -4.58 -14.40 27.68
CA LYS A 239 -5.76 -13.87 28.37
C LYS A 239 -6.72 -13.19 27.41
N ASP A 240 -6.19 -12.38 26.49
CA ASP A 240 -6.98 -11.66 25.48
C ASP A 240 -7.79 -12.64 24.64
N PHE A 241 -7.09 -13.62 24.06
CA PHE A 241 -7.70 -14.62 23.19
C PHE A 241 -8.52 -15.69 23.90
N SER A 242 -8.60 -15.67 25.23
CA SER A 242 -9.34 -16.71 25.97
C SER A 242 -10.83 -16.77 25.60
N ASP A 243 -11.40 -15.67 25.12
CA ASP A 243 -12.78 -15.59 24.60
C ASP A 243 -12.86 -15.56 23.05
N GLY A 244 -11.72 -15.72 22.36
CA GLY A 244 -11.62 -15.72 20.91
C GLY A 244 -11.55 -14.34 20.26
N THR A 245 -11.42 -13.29 21.07
CA THR A 245 -11.26 -11.92 20.59
C THR A 245 -9.85 -11.40 20.87
N PHE A 246 -9.43 -10.43 20.07
CA PHE A 246 -8.22 -9.65 20.30
C PHE A 246 -8.68 -8.23 20.52
N ASP A 247 -9.03 -7.89 21.75
CA ASP A 247 -9.70 -6.63 22.08
C ASP A 247 -9.14 -5.95 23.34
N ALA A 248 -8.02 -6.48 23.85
CA ALA A 248 -7.36 -6.10 25.09
C ALA A 248 -8.19 -6.38 26.34
N LYS A 249 -9.00 -7.44 26.34
CA LYS A 249 -9.76 -7.88 27.50
C LYS A 249 -9.69 -9.38 27.67
N GLN A 250 -9.77 -9.80 28.92
CA GLN A 250 -10.11 -11.17 29.25
C GLN A 250 -11.60 -11.21 29.55
N ASN A 251 -12.44 -11.63 28.59
CA ASN A 251 -13.88 -11.49 28.65
C ASN A 251 -14.27 -10.00 28.76
N SER A 252 -14.81 -9.58 29.91
CA SER A 252 -15.18 -8.18 30.16
C SER A 252 -14.10 -7.36 30.87
N LEU A 253 -13.03 -8.00 31.36
CA LEU A 253 -11.99 -7.35 32.17
C LEU A 253 -10.85 -6.84 31.28
N ALA A 254 -10.61 -5.52 31.32
CA ALA A 254 -9.50 -4.92 30.58
C ALA A 254 -8.15 -5.45 31.05
N LEU A 255 -7.26 -5.73 30.09
CA LEU A 255 -5.87 -6.09 30.35
C LEU A 255 -5.08 -4.85 30.78
N THR A 256 -4.02 -5.08 31.56
CA THR A 256 -3.10 -4.04 32.01
C THR A 256 -1.86 -3.92 31.12
N THR A 257 -1.53 -4.98 30.36
CA THR A 257 -0.33 -5.03 29.52
C THR A 257 -0.45 -4.11 28.30
N TYR A 258 -1.61 -4.07 27.66
CA TYR A 258 -1.93 -3.20 26.53
C TYR A 258 -3.44 -2.91 26.50
N ASN A 259 -3.86 -1.97 25.66
CA ASN A 259 -5.26 -1.52 25.54
C ASN A 259 -5.79 -1.65 24.10
N SER A 260 -7.07 -1.33 23.90
CA SER A 260 -7.72 -1.44 22.59
C SER A 260 -7.12 -0.53 21.51
N ALA A 261 -6.56 0.63 21.89
CA ALA A 261 -5.86 1.50 20.94
C ALA A 261 -4.58 0.84 20.43
N TRP A 262 -3.84 0.16 21.31
CA TRP A 262 -2.67 -0.62 20.93
C TRP A 262 -3.05 -1.79 20.02
N VAL A 263 -4.11 -2.54 20.33
CA VAL A 263 -4.63 -3.63 19.49
C VAL A 263 -4.94 -3.15 18.07
N GLN A 264 -5.58 -1.98 17.94
CA GLN A 264 -5.89 -1.37 16.66
C GLN A 264 -4.61 -0.93 15.91
N ALA A 265 -3.66 -0.32 16.62
CA ALA A 265 -2.38 0.10 16.07
C ALA A 265 -1.57 -1.10 15.57
N TRP A 266 -1.45 -2.15 16.39
CA TRP A 266 -0.83 -3.43 16.04
C TRP A 266 -1.46 -3.99 14.77
N SER A 267 -2.78 -4.16 14.76
CA SER A 267 -3.55 -4.68 13.62
C SER A 267 -3.36 -3.87 12.33
N ASN A 268 -3.14 -2.56 12.42
CA ASN A 268 -2.87 -1.74 11.24
C ASN A 268 -1.41 -1.84 10.79
N TRP A 269 -0.50 -2.00 11.75
CA TRP A 269 0.92 -2.12 11.51
C TRP A 269 1.34 -3.44 10.85
N VAL A 270 0.65 -4.56 11.11
CA VAL A 270 0.99 -5.89 10.56
C VAL A 270 1.17 -5.90 9.03
N SER A 271 0.39 -5.11 8.28
CA SER A 271 0.60 -4.99 6.82
C SER A 271 1.94 -4.32 6.46
N THR A 272 2.32 -3.27 7.21
CA THR A 272 3.60 -2.56 7.05
C THR A 272 4.76 -3.43 7.49
N PHE A 273 4.58 -4.25 8.54
CA PHE A 273 5.57 -5.24 8.98
C PHE A 273 6.01 -6.15 7.83
N TYR A 274 5.06 -6.85 7.20
CA TYR A 274 5.39 -7.78 6.12
C TYR A 274 6.00 -7.09 4.92
N ASN A 275 5.60 -5.86 4.62
CA ASN A 275 6.19 -5.10 3.52
C ASN A 275 7.59 -4.55 3.84
N SER A 276 8.02 -4.52 5.11
CA SER A 276 9.30 -3.92 5.50
C SER A 276 10.36 -4.96 5.88
N ILE A 277 10.00 -6.01 6.63
CA ILE A 277 10.95 -7.01 7.13
C ILE A 277 11.69 -7.74 5.99
N PHE A 278 11.01 -8.01 4.87
CA PHE A 278 11.62 -8.69 3.72
C PHE A 278 12.51 -7.81 2.85
N ASN A 279 12.53 -6.50 3.10
CA ASN A 279 13.41 -5.58 2.41
C ASN A 279 14.73 -5.35 3.14
N LEU A 280 14.90 -5.87 4.36
CA LEU A 280 16.13 -5.71 5.15
C LEU A 280 17.29 -6.50 4.53
N GLN A 281 18.47 -5.89 4.47
CA GLN A 281 19.60 -6.42 3.70
C GLN A 281 20.86 -6.69 4.54
N SER A 282 20.89 -6.28 5.81
CA SER A 282 22.02 -6.45 6.71
C SER A 282 21.59 -6.49 8.18
N ASP A 283 22.45 -7.04 9.05
CA ASP A 283 22.22 -7.07 10.51
C ASP A 283 22.07 -5.66 11.09
N THR A 284 22.77 -4.69 10.49
CA THR A 284 22.65 -3.26 10.82
C THR A 284 21.27 -2.73 10.46
N ASP A 285 20.75 -3.04 9.28
CA ASP A 285 19.39 -2.64 8.88
C ASP A 285 18.34 -3.27 9.80
N LEU A 286 18.53 -4.55 10.15
CA LEU A 286 17.64 -5.25 11.05
C LEU A 286 17.67 -4.66 12.46
N SER A 287 18.84 -4.33 12.98
CA SER A 287 18.99 -3.70 14.29
C SER A 287 18.32 -2.31 14.29
N ALA A 288 18.61 -1.49 13.28
CA ALA A 288 17.97 -0.18 13.12
C ALA A 288 16.45 -0.26 12.93
N TRP A 289 15.97 -1.29 12.22
CA TRP A 289 14.55 -1.56 12.02
C TRP A 289 13.88 -1.95 13.34
N LEU A 290 14.50 -2.83 14.13
CA LEU A 290 14.01 -3.25 15.45
C LEU A 290 14.03 -2.09 16.47
N ASP A 291 15.00 -1.19 16.39
CA ASP A 291 15.12 -0.03 17.29
C ASP A 291 14.14 1.10 16.94
N ALA A 292 13.86 1.31 15.66
CA ALA A 292 12.92 2.32 15.18
C ALA A 292 11.45 1.84 15.18
N PHE A 293 11.22 0.57 15.52
CA PHE A 293 9.91 -0.04 15.54
C PHE A 293 9.00 0.60 16.61
N ASN A 294 7.85 1.09 16.15
CA ASN A 294 6.81 1.69 16.99
C ASN A 294 5.46 1.59 16.28
N VAL A 295 4.51 0.88 16.87
CA VAL A 295 3.17 0.66 16.26
C VAL A 295 2.30 1.93 16.20
N GLU A 296 2.52 2.91 17.07
CA GLU A 296 1.77 4.18 17.11
C GLU A 296 2.36 5.23 16.13
N THR A 297 3.66 5.16 15.87
CA THR A 297 4.35 6.04 14.91
C THR A 297 5.32 5.23 14.04
N PRO A 298 4.82 4.52 13.00
CA PRO A 298 5.66 3.64 12.19
C PRO A 298 6.67 4.46 11.37
N LYS A 299 7.82 4.75 11.98
CA LYS A 299 8.98 5.41 11.38
C LYS A 299 10.05 4.39 11.04
N ILE A 300 9.64 3.35 10.31
CA ILE A 300 10.56 2.31 9.87
C ILE A 300 11.52 2.90 8.83
N PRO A 301 12.84 2.86 9.05
CA PRO A 301 13.82 3.30 8.06
C PRO A 301 13.66 2.48 6.77
N VAL A 302 13.68 3.15 5.62
CA VAL A 302 13.77 2.45 4.32
C VAL A 302 15.15 1.77 4.28
N PRO A 303 15.25 0.46 3.94
CA PRO A 303 16.53 -0.21 3.88
C PRO A 303 17.46 0.53 2.95
N SER A 304 18.67 0.80 3.44
CA SER A 304 19.69 1.43 2.61
C SER A 304 20.05 0.44 1.50
N PRO A 305 20.11 0.87 0.22
CA PRO A 305 20.70 0.03 -0.81
C PRO A 305 22.09 -0.42 -0.33
N VAL A 306 22.38 -1.72 -0.43
CA VAL A 306 23.71 -2.26 -0.10
C VAL A 306 24.70 -1.84 -1.18
N THR A 307 24.99 -0.56 -1.23
CA THR A 307 26.04 0.03 -2.02
C THR A 307 26.64 1.14 -1.16
N THR A 308 27.77 0.87 -0.51
CA THR A 308 28.68 1.95 -0.10
C THR A 308 29.15 2.74 -1.33
N ALA A 309 29.04 2.14 -2.52
CA ALA A 309 29.19 2.79 -3.80
C ALA A 309 28.03 3.76 -4.09
N LYS A 310 28.35 4.98 -4.48
CA LYS A 310 27.37 5.98 -4.91
C LYS A 310 27.19 5.88 -6.42
N PRO A 311 25.96 5.79 -6.95
CA PRO A 311 25.75 5.75 -8.39
C PRO A 311 26.25 7.04 -9.06
N ILE A 312 26.91 6.89 -10.20
CA ILE A 312 27.38 7.99 -11.06
C ILE A 312 26.17 8.77 -11.58
N ARG A 313 25.12 8.05 -12.00
CA ARG A 313 23.85 8.61 -12.46
C ARG A 313 22.73 7.58 -12.35
N THR A 314 21.50 8.06 -12.34
CA THR A 314 20.29 7.23 -12.43
C THR A 314 19.39 7.76 -13.53
N VAL A 315 19.06 6.92 -14.51
CA VAL A 315 18.25 7.27 -15.68
C VAL A 315 17.24 6.15 -15.92
N ASP A 316 15.99 6.49 -16.24
CA ASP A 316 14.91 5.53 -16.54
C ASP A 316 14.81 4.36 -15.54
N GLY A 317 15.04 4.62 -14.26
CA GLY A 317 15.02 3.57 -13.23
C GLY A 317 16.17 2.56 -13.31
N VAL A 318 17.33 2.95 -13.83
CA VAL A 318 18.59 2.20 -13.74
C VAL A 318 19.68 3.11 -13.19
N ALA A 319 20.37 2.66 -12.16
CA ALA A 319 21.54 3.29 -11.58
C ALA A 319 22.82 2.73 -12.21
N GLU A 320 23.72 3.61 -12.63
CA GLU A 320 25.04 3.29 -13.16
C GLU A 320 26.12 3.54 -12.11
N TYR A 321 27.04 2.60 -11.95
CA TYR A 321 28.16 2.64 -11.00
C TYR A 321 29.51 2.58 -11.70
N ALA A 322 30.54 3.13 -11.04
CA ALA A 322 31.90 3.08 -11.57
C ALA A 322 32.43 1.65 -11.56
N CYS A 323 33.26 1.30 -12.54
CA CYS A 323 33.91 -0.01 -12.58
C CYS A 323 34.82 -0.26 -11.36
N SER A 324 35.34 0.80 -10.72
CA SER A 324 36.10 0.71 -9.47
C SER A 324 35.26 0.24 -8.28
N ASP A 325 33.93 0.38 -8.36
CA ASP A 325 33.01 0.03 -7.28
C ASP A 325 32.57 -1.43 -7.32
N GLU A 326 33.06 -2.24 -8.27
CA GLU A 326 32.68 -3.64 -8.45
C GLU A 326 32.71 -4.47 -7.15
N GLN A 327 33.78 -4.31 -6.36
CA GLN A 327 33.95 -5.04 -5.09
C GLN A 327 32.94 -4.61 -4.00
N ASN A 328 32.28 -3.47 -4.18
CA ASN A 328 31.28 -2.91 -3.27
C ASN A 328 29.84 -3.21 -3.72
N LEU A 329 29.66 -3.98 -4.81
CA LEU A 329 28.37 -4.33 -5.38
C LEU A 329 28.11 -5.82 -5.25
N LYS A 330 26.87 -6.19 -4.90
CA LYS A 330 26.38 -7.58 -4.89
C LYS A 330 24.89 -7.62 -5.17
N SER A 331 24.39 -8.75 -5.67
CA SER A 331 22.96 -8.92 -5.88
C SER A 331 22.18 -9.14 -4.58
N ALA A 332 20.91 -8.74 -4.60
CA ALA A 332 19.93 -9.06 -3.58
C ALA A 332 18.65 -9.64 -4.20
N ASN A 333 17.68 -9.99 -3.35
CA ASN A 333 16.34 -10.36 -3.82
C ASN A 333 15.55 -9.10 -4.20
N GLY A 334 14.57 -9.23 -5.07
CA GLY A 334 13.79 -8.09 -5.54
C GLY A 334 12.62 -8.52 -6.41
N GLN A 335 11.86 -7.55 -6.92
CA GLN A 335 10.84 -7.80 -7.93
C GLN A 335 11.48 -8.11 -9.29
N SER A 336 10.87 -9.02 -10.06
CA SER A 336 11.37 -9.43 -11.36
C SER A 336 11.10 -8.38 -12.44
N LEU A 337 12.01 -8.25 -13.40
CA LEU A 337 11.88 -7.46 -14.62
C LEU A 337 12.63 -8.13 -15.78
N ASN A 338 12.48 -7.58 -16.99
CA ASN A 338 13.32 -7.90 -18.13
C ASN A 338 14.24 -6.71 -18.46
N ILE A 339 15.49 -6.99 -18.83
CA ILE A 339 16.47 -6.02 -19.33
C ILE A 339 16.93 -6.46 -20.72
N ASP A 340 16.84 -5.55 -21.70
CA ASP A 340 17.41 -5.73 -23.03
C ASP A 340 18.80 -5.11 -23.12
N PHE A 341 19.82 -5.90 -23.43
CA PHE A 341 21.16 -5.42 -23.74
C PHE A 341 21.35 -5.38 -25.26
N ILE A 342 21.54 -4.21 -25.85
CA ILE A 342 21.66 -4.00 -27.29
C ILE A 342 23.09 -3.55 -27.59
N ASN A 343 23.87 -4.34 -28.33
CA ASN A 343 25.19 -3.91 -28.74
C ASN A 343 25.11 -3.15 -30.07
N GLN A 344 25.43 -1.86 -30.06
CA GLN A 344 25.61 -1.01 -31.24
C GLN A 344 27.06 -0.50 -31.35
N SER A 345 27.98 -1.04 -30.55
CA SER A 345 29.40 -0.72 -30.64
C SER A 345 30.07 -1.50 -31.78
N SER A 346 31.27 -1.06 -32.20
CA SER A 346 32.08 -1.76 -33.20
C SER A 346 32.81 -2.99 -32.65
N ASP A 347 32.65 -3.30 -31.35
CA ASP A 347 33.31 -4.40 -30.65
C ASP A 347 32.26 -5.39 -30.08
N THR A 348 32.68 -6.57 -29.64
CA THR A 348 31.79 -7.51 -28.94
C THR A 348 31.70 -7.17 -27.44
N ILE A 349 30.53 -7.36 -26.83
CA ILE A 349 30.28 -7.08 -25.42
C ILE A 349 30.04 -8.36 -24.62
N ASN A 350 30.65 -8.46 -23.44
CA ASN A 350 30.33 -9.47 -22.44
C ASN A 350 29.42 -8.88 -21.36
N ILE A 351 28.46 -9.69 -20.92
CA ILE A 351 27.45 -9.37 -19.91
C ILE A 351 27.66 -10.36 -18.76
N ASP A 352 28.10 -9.81 -17.61
CA ASP A 352 28.34 -10.56 -16.39
C ASP A 352 27.41 -10.06 -15.28
N TRP A 353 26.80 -11.00 -14.58
CA TRP A 353 25.98 -10.74 -13.40
C TRP A 353 26.87 -10.74 -12.16
N ILE A 354 26.79 -9.73 -11.30
CA ILE A 354 27.44 -9.75 -9.99
C ILE A 354 26.51 -10.46 -9.01
N ASN A 355 26.84 -11.70 -8.65
CA ASN A 355 25.95 -12.55 -7.88
C ASN A 355 25.79 -12.10 -6.41
N TYR A 356 25.00 -12.86 -5.65
CA TYR A 356 24.72 -12.60 -4.23
C TYR A 356 25.97 -12.57 -3.33
N THR A 357 27.07 -13.15 -3.79
CA THR A 357 28.37 -13.18 -3.08
C THR A 357 29.38 -12.14 -3.61
N GLY A 358 28.97 -11.29 -4.56
CA GLY A 358 29.87 -10.31 -5.20
C GLY A 358 30.76 -10.90 -6.31
N GLN A 359 30.54 -12.16 -6.71
CA GLN A 359 31.31 -12.81 -7.76
C GLN A 359 30.67 -12.60 -9.14
N LEU A 360 31.49 -12.44 -10.17
CA LEU A 360 31.03 -12.38 -11.55
C LEU A 360 30.58 -13.76 -12.05
N VAL A 361 29.32 -13.82 -12.50
CA VAL A 361 28.73 -14.96 -13.18
C VAL A 361 28.47 -14.55 -14.61
N ASN A 362 29.14 -15.22 -15.54
CA ASN A 362 28.99 -14.90 -16.94
C ASN A 362 27.61 -15.33 -17.46
N TYR A 363 26.94 -14.40 -18.15
CA TYR A 363 25.59 -14.64 -18.66
C TYR A 363 25.55 -14.64 -20.19
N LYS A 364 26.30 -13.73 -20.83
CA LYS A 364 26.49 -13.71 -22.28
C LYS A 364 27.91 -13.29 -22.61
N LYS A 365 28.64 -14.13 -23.35
CA LYS A 365 29.91 -13.75 -23.97
C LYS A 365 29.71 -13.27 -25.40
N SER A 366 30.52 -12.30 -25.77
CA SER A 366 30.71 -11.87 -27.16
C SER A 366 29.40 -11.56 -27.90
N LEU A 367 28.52 -10.77 -27.29
CA LEU A 367 27.34 -10.22 -27.98
C LEU A 367 27.83 -9.35 -29.15
N ALA A 368 27.52 -9.75 -30.38
CA ALA A 368 28.03 -9.08 -31.59
C ALA A 368 27.33 -7.74 -31.85
N ASN A 369 27.94 -6.90 -32.69
CA ASN A 369 27.32 -5.64 -33.13
C ASN A 369 25.93 -5.92 -33.76
N SER A 370 24.98 -5.04 -33.44
CA SER A 370 23.57 -5.04 -33.82
C SER A 370 22.75 -6.20 -33.25
N GLN A 371 23.28 -6.93 -32.26
CA GLN A 371 22.55 -7.98 -31.56
C GLN A 371 21.97 -7.49 -30.23
N THR A 372 20.84 -8.09 -29.86
CA THR A 372 20.16 -7.88 -28.58
C THR A 372 20.18 -9.16 -27.77
N HIS A 373 20.48 -9.04 -26.47
CA HIS A 373 20.29 -10.09 -25.47
C HIS A 373 19.21 -9.65 -24.49
N ASN A 374 18.08 -10.36 -24.48
CA ASN A 374 17.02 -10.15 -23.49
C ASN A 374 17.29 -11.01 -22.27
N GLN A 375 17.19 -10.41 -21.07
CA GLN A 375 17.50 -11.07 -19.82
C GLN A 375 16.41 -10.81 -18.77
N GLN A 376 15.77 -11.89 -18.30
CA GLN A 376 14.94 -11.82 -17.09
C GLN A 376 15.85 -11.73 -15.84
N THR A 377 15.56 -10.78 -14.97
CA THR A 377 16.40 -10.41 -13.82
C THR A 377 15.56 -9.76 -12.72
N TYR A 378 16.17 -9.19 -11.68
CA TYR A 378 15.52 -8.49 -10.58
C TYR A 378 16.04 -7.07 -10.38
N ILE A 379 15.25 -6.20 -9.73
CA ILE A 379 15.55 -4.77 -9.44
C ILE A 379 16.73 -4.53 -8.50
N THR A 380 17.52 -5.55 -8.21
CA THR A 380 18.64 -5.52 -7.25
C THR A 380 19.86 -6.24 -7.81
N HIS A 381 19.83 -6.65 -9.07
CA HIS A 381 20.92 -7.40 -9.71
C HIS A 381 21.86 -6.43 -10.45
N PRO A 382 23.15 -6.34 -10.08
CA PRO A 382 24.14 -5.58 -10.83
C PRO A 382 24.63 -6.34 -12.06
N TRP A 383 24.66 -5.64 -13.19
CA TRP A 383 25.12 -6.15 -14.48
C TRP A 383 26.36 -5.39 -14.92
N LYS A 384 27.49 -6.08 -14.97
CA LYS A 384 28.76 -5.55 -15.47
C LYS A 384 28.87 -5.79 -16.97
N LEU A 385 29.24 -4.75 -17.70
CA LEU A 385 29.47 -4.80 -19.14
C LEU A 385 30.96 -4.62 -19.43
N THR A 386 31.55 -5.50 -20.24
CA THR A 386 32.96 -5.38 -20.69
C THR A 386 33.08 -5.57 -22.19
N ASP A 387 34.08 -4.95 -22.83
CA ASP A 387 34.41 -5.20 -24.24
C ASP A 387 35.24 -6.47 -24.45
N SER A 388 35.62 -6.76 -25.71
CA SER A 388 36.41 -7.95 -26.07
C SER A 388 37.79 -8.00 -25.41
N LYS A 389 38.31 -6.85 -24.96
CA LYS A 389 39.60 -6.73 -24.26
C LYS A 389 39.45 -6.79 -22.75
N GLY A 390 38.22 -6.95 -22.24
CA GLY A 390 37.91 -6.97 -20.81
C GLY A 390 37.81 -5.58 -20.19
N VAL A 391 37.81 -4.49 -20.97
CA VAL A 391 37.66 -3.14 -20.44
C VAL A 391 36.21 -2.93 -20.03
N CYS A 392 36.00 -2.57 -18.76
CA CYS A 392 34.68 -2.33 -18.20
C CYS A 392 34.05 -1.05 -18.76
N LYS A 393 32.79 -1.16 -19.20
CA LYS A 393 31.97 -0.07 -19.75
C LYS A 393 30.98 0.51 -18.73
N GLY A 394 30.80 -0.17 -17.59
CA GLY A 394 29.92 0.26 -16.50
C GLY A 394 29.28 -0.93 -15.78
N ILE A 395 28.71 -0.66 -14.61
CA ILE A 395 27.91 -1.61 -13.84
C ILE A 395 26.52 -1.00 -13.61
N PHE A 396 25.46 -1.74 -13.95
CA PHE A 396 24.09 -1.22 -14.01
C PHE A 396 23.16 -2.01 -13.08
N VAL A 397 22.37 -1.30 -12.27
CA VAL A 397 21.40 -1.88 -11.35
C VAL A 397 20.04 -1.24 -11.62
N ALA A 398 19.03 -2.03 -11.99
CA ALA A 398 17.66 -1.51 -12.09
C ALA A 398 17.16 -1.07 -10.70
N THR A 399 16.26 -0.10 -10.60
CA THR A 399 15.73 0.42 -9.32
C THR A 399 14.20 0.32 -9.21
N ASN A 400 13.54 -0.16 -10.27
CA ASN A 400 12.09 -0.39 -10.30
C ASN A 400 11.75 -1.51 -11.31
N PRO A 401 10.57 -2.16 -11.19
CA PRO A 401 10.27 -3.41 -11.90
C PRO A 401 9.83 -3.26 -13.36
N SER A 402 9.86 -2.05 -13.94
CA SER A 402 9.55 -1.91 -15.37
C SER A 402 10.64 -2.54 -16.25
N GLN A 403 10.30 -2.95 -17.48
CA GLN A 403 11.30 -3.41 -18.45
C GLN A 403 12.33 -2.31 -18.72
N LYS A 404 13.62 -2.68 -18.84
CA LYS A 404 14.71 -1.75 -19.13
C LYS A 404 15.40 -2.09 -20.45
N THR A 405 16.08 -1.09 -21.01
CA THR A 405 16.93 -1.25 -22.18
C THR A 405 18.27 -0.58 -21.91
N LEU A 406 19.37 -1.26 -22.25
CA LEU A 406 20.73 -0.77 -22.19
C LEU A 406 21.34 -0.91 -23.59
N THR A 407 21.58 0.20 -24.27
CA THR A 407 22.20 0.22 -25.59
C THR A 407 23.67 0.59 -25.45
N ILE A 408 24.56 -0.35 -25.72
CA ILE A 408 26.01 -0.17 -25.66
C ILE A 408 26.50 0.40 -26.97
N LYS A 409 27.05 1.62 -26.94
CA LYS A 409 27.67 2.31 -28.07
C LYS A 409 29.20 2.33 -27.88
N GLY A 410 29.94 2.93 -28.81
CA GLY A 410 31.42 2.91 -28.77
C GLY A 410 32.02 3.51 -27.49
N ASN A 411 31.50 4.65 -27.04
CA ASN A 411 32.05 5.43 -25.91
C ASN A 411 31.10 5.56 -24.72
N GLU A 412 29.89 5.00 -24.79
CA GLU A 412 28.87 5.17 -23.77
C GLU A 412 27.88 4.00 -23.75
N VAL A 413 27.16 3.86 -22.64
CA VAL A 413 25.95 3.03 -22.55
C VAL A 413 24.75 3.95 -22.38
N VAL A 414 23.76 3.80 -23.25
CA VAL A 414 22.50 4.55 -23.22
C VAL A 414 21.46 3.74 -22.45
N ILE A 415 20.81 4.36 -21.48
CA ILE A 415 19.81 3.74 -20.60
C ILE A 415 18.40 4.17 -21.04
N GLY A 416 17.52 3.20 -21.28
CA GLY A 416 16.14 3.39 -21.72
C GLY A 416 15.93 3.24 -23.22
N LYS A 417 14.69 3.47 -23.70
CA LYS A 417 14.34 3.38 -25.12
C LYS A 417 15.05 4.50 -25.90
N ASP A 418 15.86 4.12 -26.89
CA ASP A 418 16.66 5.03 -27.75
C ASP A 418 15.79 6.22 -28.23
N ILE A 419 15.92 7.35 -27.55
CA ILE A 419 15.66 8.66 -28.15
C ILE A 419 17.02 9.06 -28.69
N THR A 420 17.20 8.85 -30.00
CA THR A 420 18.32 9.42 -30.74
C THR A 420 18.50 10.90 -30.40
N THR A 421 19.63 11.28 -29.82
CA THR A 421 20.27 12.58 -30.07
C THR A 421 21.76 12.56 -29.69
N PRO A 422 22.57 13.44 -30.31
CA PRO A 422 23.97 13.24 -30.67
C PRO A 422 24.94 13.86 -29.66
N VAL A 423 26.23 13.79 -29.98
CA VAL A 423 27.34 14.61 -29.48
C VAL A 423 26.85 15.91 -28.82
N ILE A 424 27.20 16.12 -27.55
CA ILE A 424 26.92 17.37 -26.83
C ILE A 424 27.72 18.49 -27.51
N GLU A 425 27.08 19.17 -28.46
CA GLU A 425 27.53 20.48 -28.88
C GLU A 425 27.48 21.39 -27.64
N THR A 426 28.58 22.07 -27.36
CA THR A 426 28.69 23.17 -26.38
C THR A 426 29.17 24.43 -27.09
N CYS A 427 28.98 25.60 -26.50
CA CYS A 427 29.54 26.84 -27.06
C CYS A 427 31.07 26.73 -27.24
N ALA A 428 31.75 26.06 -26.31
CA ALA A 428 33.16 25.74 -26.40
C ALA A 428 33.49 24.86 -27.62
N SER A 429 32.71 23.81 -27.89
CA SER A 429 32.91 22.95 -29.07
C SER A 429 32.73 23.70 -30.40
N LYS A 430 31.90 24.75 -30.40
CA LYS A 430 31.66 25.63 -31.56
C LYS A 430 32.60 26.84 -31.64
N LYS A 431 33.48 27.01 -30.65
CA LYS A 431 34.36 28.18 -30.48
C LYS A 431 33.58 29.50 -30.42
N LEU A 432 32.43 29.48 -29.78
CA LEU A 432 31.55 30.63 -29.59
C LEU A 432 31.56 31.09 -28.12
N PRO A 433 31.37 32.40 -27.84
CA PRO A 433 31.25 32.88 -26.48
C PRO A 433 29.98 32.35 -25.82
N VAL A 434 30.03 32.10 -24.51
CA VAL A 434 28.86 31.72 -23.71
C VAL A 434 28.06 32.98 -23.37
N GLY A 435 26.83 33.05 -23.86
CA GLY A 435 25.85 34.10 -23.57
C GLY A 435 24.94 33.73 -22.41
N LYS A 436 24.03 34.64 -22.05
CA LYS A 436 23.02 34.43 -20.99
C LYS A 436 21.64 34.25 -21.59
N LEU A 437 20.78 33.53 -20.88
CA LEU A 437 19.39 33.37 -21.28
C LEU A 437 18.64 34.73 -21.38
N SER A 438 19.01 35.71 -20.55
CA SER A 438 18.49 37.09 -20.62
C SER A 438 18.75 37.77 -21.96
N ASP A 439 19.78 37.36 -22.69
CA ASP A 439 20.16 37.96 -23.96
C ASP A 439 19.17 37.58 -25.08
N LEU A 440 18.38 36.53 -24.85
CA LEU A 440 17.35 36.04 -25.76
C LEU A 440 15.96 36.66 -25.53
N VAL A 441 15.80 37.56 -24.54
CA VAL A 441 14.49 38.16 -24.24
C VAL A 441 13.87 38.83 -25.47
N ASN A 442 14.66 39.58 -26.24
CA ASN A 442 14.19 40.24 -27.47
C ASN A 442 13.89 39.25 -28.61
N TYR A 443 14.37 38.00 -28.50
CA TYR A 443 14.11 36.92 -29.44
C TYR A 443 12.89 36.07 -29.05
N SER A 444 12.29 36.27 -27.86
CA SER A 444 11.13 35.49 -27.42
C SER A 444 9.88 35.75 -28.28
N GLY A 445 9.03 34.74 -28.42
CA GLY A 445 7.80 34.77 -29.22
C GLY A 445 7.77 33.72 -30.33
N ASP A 446 6.72 33.77 -31.14
CA ASP A 446 6.49 32.82 -32.23
C ASP A 446 7.15 33.27 -33.54
N TYR A 447 7.63 32.28 -34.29
CA TYR A 447 8.24 32.43 -35.61
C TYR A 447 7.48 31.55 -36.60
N SER A 448 7.14 32.13 -37.74
CA SER A 448 6.28 31.51 -38.73
C SER A 448 6.96 31.40 -40.10
N ASP A 449 6.62 30.33 -40.81
CA ASP A 449 6.93 30.11 -42.22
C ASP A 449 5.63 30.01 -42.99
N LYS A 450 5.44 30.84 -44.02
CA LYS A 450 4.20 30.90 -44.83
C LYS A 450 2.91 30.92 -43.99
N GLY A 451 2.93 31.63 -42.86
CA GLY A 451 1.78 31.78 -41.95
C GLY A 451 1.59 30.68 -40.91
N ALA A 452 2.36 29.59 -40.94
CA ALA A 452 2.33 28.54 -39.93
C ALA A 452 3.44 28.73 -38.88
N VAL A 453 3.13 28.63 -37.59
CA VAL A 453 4.15 28.69 -36.52
C VAL A 453 5.04 27.46 -36.61
N VAL A 454 6.33 27.68 -36.86
CA VAL A 454 7.35 26.63 -36.96
C VAL A 454 8.26 26.58 -35.74
N PHE A 455 8.33 27.67 -34.98
CA PHE A 455 9.14 27.78 -33.77
C PHE A 455 8.54 28.77 -32.77
N SER A 456 8.67 28.50 -31.48
CA SER A 456 8.27 29.39 -30.39
C SER A 456 9.32 29.36 -29.28
N LEU A 457 9.71 30.52 -28.77
CA LEU A 457 10.73 30.68 -27.73
C LEU A 457 10.18 31.41 -26.51
N ASP A 458 10.37 30.82 -25.33
CA ASP A 458 10.21 31.47 -24.04
C ASP A 458 11.57 31.60 -23.34
N ALA A 459 12.21 32.76 -23.52
CA ALA A 459 13.49 33.03 -22.87
C ALA A 459 13.37 33.21 -21.35
N LYS A 460 12.17 33.38 -20.76
CA LYS A 460 12.06 33.47 -19.29
C LYS A 460 12.20 32.09 -18.65
N THR A 461 11.64 31.07 -19.28
CA THR A 461 11.67 29.69 -18.77
C THR A 461 12.78 28.84 -19.38
N GLY A 462 13.48 29.36 -20.40
CA GLY A 462 14.54 28.62 -21.09
C GLY A 462 13.99 27.46 -21.92
N LYS A 463 12.75 27.57 -22.40
CA LYS A 463 12.08 26.52 -23.16
C LYS A 463 11.74 27.01 -24.56
N LEU A 464 11.72 26.07 -25.49
CA LEU A 464 11.30 26.32 -26.86
C LEU A 464 10.48 25.17 -27.43
N ILE A 465 9.72 25.47 -28.49
CA ILE A 465 9.00 24.48 -29.29
C ILE A 465 9.42 24.67 -30.73
N ALA A 466 9.98 23.63 -31.35
CA ALA A 466 10.42 23.63 -32.73
C ALA A 466 9.70 22.52 -33.50
N LYS A 467 8.94 22.88 -34.54
CA LYS A 467 8.11 21.96 -35.35
C LYS A 467 7.28 20.99 -34.49
N GLY A 468 6.67 21.52 -33.43
CA GLY A 468 5.84 20.77 -32.48
C GLY A 468 6.61 19.96 -31.41
N LYS A 469 7.94 19.90 -31.47
CA LYS A 469 8.78 19.25 -30.45
C LYS A 469 9.23 20.27 -29.41
N SER A 470 8.88 20.05 -28.14
CA SER A 470 9.37 20.87 -27.02
C SER A 470 10.81 20.51 -26.67
N ALA A 471 11.66 21.50 -26.45
CA ALA A 471 13.05 21.36 -26.01
C ALA A 471 13.39 22.40 -24.93
N THR A 472 14.40 22.10 -24.12
CA THR A 472 14.92 22.96 -23.05
C THR A 472 16.30 23.47 -23.44
N ILE A 473 16.54 24.76 -23.28
CA ILE A 473 17.84 25.39 -23.56
C ILE A 473 18.87 24.86 -22.56
N ALA A 474 19.94 24.28 -23.09
CA ALA A 474 21.08 23.81 -22.34
C ALA A 474 22.19 24.88 -22.30
N GLU A 475 22.44 25.57 -23.42
CA GLU A 475 23.45 26.64 -23.50
C GLU A 475 23.06 27.69 -24.54
N VAL A 476 23.44 28.95 -24.30
CA VAL A 476 23.26 30.06 -25.24
C VAL A 476 24.63 30.49 -25.73
N CYS A 477 24.90 30.42 -27.04
CA CYS A 477 26.18 30.79 -27.61
C CYS A 477 26.06 32.07 -28.45
N GLY A 478 26.85 33.09 -28.12
CA GLY A 478 26.79 34.43 -28.72
C GLY A 478 26.77 35.52 -27.64
N ALA A 479 26.55 36.79 -27.98
CA ALA A 479 26.25 37.31 -29.32
C ALA A 479 27.39 37.10 -30.32
N ASN A 480 27.04 36.70 -31.54
CA ASN A 480 27.96 36.65 -32.67
C ASN A 480 27.59 37.76 -33.65
N ASN A 481 28.37 38.84 -33.64
CA ASN A 481 28.13 39.99 -34.49
C ASN A 481 28.75 39.77 -35.87
N GLN A 482 27.91 39.83 -36.89
CA GLN A 482 28.25 39.71 -38.30
C GLN A 482 28.00 41.05 -39.00
N SER A 483 28.51 41.22 -40.23
CA SER A 483 28.33 42.47 -40.99
C SER A 483 26.85 42.77 -41.32
N ASN A 484 25.99 41.77 -41.34
CA ASN A 484 24.57 41.86 -41.69
C ASN A 484 23.61 41.74 -40.48
N GLY A 485 24.12 41.53 -39.26
CA GLY A 485 23.29 41.38 -38.06
C GLY A 485 23.98 40.63 -36.93
N THR A 486 23.21 40.18 -35.95
CA THR A 486 23.69 39.40 -34.80
C THR A 486 22.97 38.06 -34.74
N ASN A 487 23.71 36.94 -34.60
CA ASN A 487 23.10 35.64 -34.28
C ASN A 487 23.46 35.11 -32.89
N TYR A 488 22.58 34.26 -32.37
CA TYR A 488 22.79 33.36 -31.25
C TYR A 488 22.59 31.92 -31.69
N TYR A 489 23.54 31.06 -31.34
CA TYR A 489 23.44 29.61 -31.53
C TYR A 489 23.00 28.99 -30.20
N VAL A 490 21.76 28.50 -30.15
CA VAL A 490 21.12 28.04 -28.91
C VAL A 490 21.07 26.52 -28.92
N ILE A 491 21.75 25.92 -27.94
CA ILE A 491 21.86 24.48 -27.77
C ILE A 491 20.75 24.03 -26.82
N THR A 492 20.08 22.92 -27.15
CA THR A 492 18.99 22.34 -26.35
C THR A 492 19.23 20.88 -26.02
N ASP A 493 18.39 20.31 -25.16
CA ASP A 493 18.34 18.88 -24.88
C ASP A 493 17.98 18.00 -26.09
N LYS A 494 17.57 18.58 -27.23
CA LYS A 494 17.07 17.85 -28.42
C LYS A 494 17.68 18.29 -29.75
N GLY A 495 18.74 19.10 -29.74
CA GLY A 495 19.39 19.66 -30.93
C GLY A 495 19.73 21.14 -30.75
N TYR A 496 20.03 21.85 -31.83
CA TYR A 496 20.30 23.31 -31.79
C TYR A 496 19.31 24.13 -32.63
N VAL A 497 19.21 25.41 -32.33
CA VAL A 497 18.54 26.42 -33.17
C VAL A 497 19.41 27.66 -33.29
N THR A 498 19.40 28.31 -34.46
CA THR A 498 20.10 29.57 -34.68
C THR A 498 19.08 30.69 -34.76
N LEU A 499 19.20 31.67 -33.85
CA LEU A 499 18.40 32.88 -33.82
C LEU A 499 19.20 34.01 -34.47
N PHE A 500 18.60 34.80 -35.35
CA PHE A 500 19.28 35.91 -36.03
C PHE A 500 18.44 37.18 -35.99
N LYS A 501 19.11 38.32 -35.76
CA LYS A 501 18.55 39.66 -35.88
C LYS A 501 19.35 40.42 -36.93
N ASP A 502 18.69 40.87 -38.00
CA ASP A 502 19.35 41.66 -39.03
C ASP A 502 19.56 43.14 -38.61
N ASN A 503 20.36 43.88 -39.39
CA ASN A 503 20.62 45.30 -39.16
C ASN A 503 19.36 46.21 -39.29
N THR A 504 18.27 45.70 -39.85
CA THR A 504 16.98 46.40 -39.95
C THR A 504 16.04 46.11 -38.78
N GLY A 505 16.46 45.23 -37.85
CA GLY A 505 15.71 44.86 -36.66
C GLY A 505 14.71 43.71 -36.86
N LYS A 506 14.76 42.98 -37.98
CA LYS A 506 13.95 41.78 -38.20
C LYS A 506 14.60 40.56 -37.54
N TYR A 507 13.76 39.66 -37.04
CA TYR A 507 14.19 38.45 -36.34
C TYR A 507 13.81 37.21 -37.14
N SER A 508 14.74 36.26 -37.23
CA SER A 508 14.52 34.95 -37.88
C SER A 508 15.13 33.84 -37.04
N VAL A 509 14.70 32.61 -37.33
CA VAL A 509 15.19 31.39 -36.68
C VAL A 509 15.30 30.27 -37.70
N GLU A 510 16.32 29.43 -37.55
CA GLU A 510 16.48 28.22 -38.37
C GLU A 510 17.06 27.06 -37.56
N SER A 511 16.79 25.83 -38.02
CA SER A 511 17.42 24.62 -37.51
C SER A 511 17.31 23.46 -38.49
N ALA A 512 18.35 22.63 -38.57
CA ALA A 512 18.33 21.36 -39.28
C ALA A 512 17.84 20.20 -38.39
N ASP A 513 18.15 20.22 -37.09
CA ASP A 513 17.93 19.10 -36.15
C ASP A 513 16.44 18.82 -35.88
N PHE A 514 15.60 19.84 -35.98
CA PHE A 514 14.15 19.72 -35.80
C PHE A 514 13.44 19.54 -37.13
N THR A 515 13.88 18.57 -37.94
CA THR A 515 13.33 18.23 -39.26
C THR A 515 13.49 19.32 -40.34
N GLY A 516 14.36 20.32 -40.11
CA GLY A 516 14.56 21.44 -41.04
C GLY A 516 13.45 22.50 -40.98
N PHE A 517 13.80 23.74 -40.63
CA PHE A 517 12.90 24.89 -40.80
C PHE A 517 13.66 26.22 -40.87
N TYR A 518 13.02 27.21 -41.48
CA TYR A 518 13.31 28.64 -41.37
C TYR A 518 12.00 29.34 -40.97
N GLY A 519 12.04 30.32 -40.07
CA GLY A 519 10.87 31.09 -39.66
C GLY A 519 11.21 32.53 -39.35
N GLU A 520 10.30 33.44 -39.69
CA GLU A 520 10.42 34.86 -39.34
C GLU A 520 9.55 35.17 -38.14
N LYS A 521 10.03 36.03 -37.25
CA LYS A 521 9.29 36.38 -36.04
C LYS A 521 7.96 37.03 -36.42
N SER A 522 6.87 36.39 -36.02
CA SER A 522 5.53 36.90 -36.25
C SER A 522 5.35 38.22 -35.49
N ALA A 523 4.61 39.16 -36.10
CA ALA A 523 4.17 40.35 -35.38
C ALA A 523 3.31 39.91 -34.18
N SER A 524 3.90 40.05 -32.98
CA SER A 524 3.33 39.82 -31.64
C SER A 524 2.06 38.97 -31.61
N SER A 525 2.21 37.63 -31.62
CA SER A 525 1.22 36.73 -31.03
C SER A 525 1.53 36.54 -29.54
N SER A 526 0.47 36.43 -28.73
CA SER A 526 0.54 36.19 -27.29
C SER A 526 1.36 34.93 -26.98
N GLN A 527 2.27 35.04 -26.02
CA GLN A 527 3.10 33.94 -25.52
C GLN A 527 2.21 32.75 -25.19
N LEU A 528 2.45 31.60 -25.83
CA LEU A 528 1.75 30.36 -25.55
C LEU A 528 2.29 29.80 -24.24
N CYS A 529 1.42 29.24 -23.41
CA CYS A 529 1.75 28.84 -22.06
C CYS A 529 1.69 27.31 -21.86
N GLU A 530 2.25 26.86 -20.73
CA GLU A 530 2.23 25.47 -20.31
C GLU A 530 1.96 25.35 -18.79
N SER A 531 0.95 24.57 -18.40
CA SER A 531 0.61 24.26 -17.01
C SER A 531 0.22 22.78 -16.82
N ASN A 532 0.27 22.29 -15.58
CA ASN A 532 -0.15 20.94 -15.21
C ASN A 532 -1.51 20.97 -14.49
N GLY A 533 -2.32 19.93 -14.65
CA GLY A 533 -3.59 19.80 -13.92
C GLY A 533 -3.50 18.94 -12.65
N ALA A 534 -4.61 18.91 -11.92
CA ALA A 534 -4.87 18.17 -10.69
C ALA A 534 -6.37 17.75 -10.66
N ASP A 535 -6.90 17.33 -9.52
CA ASP A 535 -8.34 17.09 -9.40
C ASP A 535 -9.13 18.40 -9.49
N ASP A 536 -10.20 18.37 -10.29
CA ASP A 536 -11.04 19.52 -10.66
C ASP A 536 -10.28 20.71 -11.31
N LYS A 537 -9.05 20.46 -11.78
CA LYS A 537 -8.21 21.43 -12.48
C LYS A 537 -7.51 20.80 -13.69
N LEU A 538 -7.67 21.40 -14.86
CA LEU A 538 -6.96 21.00 -16.07
C LEU A 538 -5.81 21.95 -16.37
N GLY A 539 -4.63 21.40 -16.66
CA GLY A 539 -3.49 22.15 -17.18
C GLY A 539 -3.43 22.07 -18.70
N PHE A 540 -3.00 23.15 -19.34
CA PHE A 540 -2.92 23.23 -20.80
C PHE A 540 -1.49 23.42 -21.28
N LYS A 541 -1.21 22.86 -22.45
CA LYS A 541 -0.05 23.15 -23.27
C LYS A 541 -0.57 23.65 -24.61
N ASN A 542 0.18 24.58 -25.21
CA ASN A 542 -0.15 25.19 -26.51
C ASN A 542 -1.37 26.13 -26.45
N ALA A 543 -1.78 26.56 -25.25
CA ALA A 543 -2.83 27.55 -25.08
C ALA A 543 -2.25 28.98 -25.04
N PRO A 544 -3.02 30.00 -25.45
CA PRO A 544 -2.70 31.40 -25.18
C PRO A 544 -2.46 31.66 -23.68
N SER A 545 -1.55 32.58 -23.32
CA SER A 545 -1.19 32.86 -21.92
C SER A 545 -2.37 33.28 -21.04
N ASP A 546 -3.38 33.90 -21.62
CA ASP A 546 -4.61 34.33 -20.95
C ASP A 546 -5.62 33.18 -20.72
N PHE A 547 -5.31 31.97 -21.19
CA PHE A 547 -6.14 30.79 -21.02
C PHE A 547 -5.29 29.53 -20.76
N CYS A 548 -4.48 29.57 -19.69
CA CYS A 548 -3.46 28.56 -19.46
C CYS A 548 -3.89 27.33 -18.65
N SER A 549 -5.04 27.39 -18.01
CA SER A 549 -5.58 26.31 -17.20
C SER A 549 -7.06 26.51 -17.04
N PHE A 550 -7.78 25.45 -16.73
CA PHE A 550 -9.18 25.52 -16.33
C PHE A 550 -9.32 24.98 -14.91
N THR A 551 -10.05 25.69 -14.05
CA THR A 551 -10.42 25.19 -12.72
C THR A 551 -11.93 25.15 -12.61
N LYS A 552 -12.48 23.97 -12.37
CA LYS A 552 -13.92 23.77 -12.22
C LYS A 552 -14.42 24.51 -10.97
N SER A 553 -15.55 25.19 -11.13
CA SER A 553 -16.33 25.78 -10.03
C SER A 553 -17.74 25.20 -9.98
N THR A 554 -18.44 25.14 -11.13
CA THR A 554 -19.79 24.58 -11.22
C THR A 554 -19.89 23.62 -12.40
N VAL A 555 -20.93 22.78 -12.41
CA VAL A 555 -21.19 21.84 -13.51
C VAL A 555 -22.69 21.74 -13.74
N THR A 556 -23.11 21.70 -15.00
CA THR A 556 -24.46 21.32 -15.40
C THR A 556 -24.41 19.97 -16.12
N ALA A 557 -25.45 19.16 -15.94
CA ALA A 557 -25.61 17.93 -16.71
C ALA A 557 -27.06 17.80 -17.18
N ILE A 558 -27.22 17.31 -18.40
CA ILE A 558 -28.52 16.90 -18.96
C ILE A 558 -28.40 15.44 -19.39
N THR A 559 -29.49 14.69 -19.26
CA THR A 559 -29.59 13.32 -19.77
C THR A 559 -30.30 13.32 -21.12
N SER A 560 -29.87 12.47 -22.05
CA SER A 560 -30.38 12.37 -23.44
C SER A 560 -30.09 13.55 -24.39
N PRO A 561 -28.86 13.66 -24.96
CA PRO A 561 -27.67 12.88 -24.66
C PRO A 561 -27.02 13.32 -23.34
N ASP A 562 -26.24 12.42 -22.72
CA ASP A 562 -25.56 12.72 -21.46
C ASP A 562 -24.46 13.76 -21.69
N ALA A 563 -24.80 15.03 -21.44
CA ALA A 563 -23.91 16.16 -21.69
C ALA A 563 -23.57 16.87 -20.39
N PHE A 564 -22.27 16.93 -20.08
CA PHE A 564 -21.73 17.58 -18.89
C PHE A 564 -21.02 18.87 -19.31
N THR A 565 -21.43 20.01 -18.76
CA THR A 565 -20.78 21.31 -19.00
C THR A 565 -20.20 21.83 -17.70
N PHE A 566 -18.88 21.82 -17.58
CA PHE A 566 -18.15 22.37 -16.45
C PHE A 566 -17.85 23.83 -16.69
N PHE A 567 -18.00 24.67 -15.68
CA PHE A 567 -17.72 26.10 -15.73
C PHE A 567 -16.67 26.49 -14.70
N ASN A 568 -15.85 27.48 -15.04
CA ASN A 568 -15.05 28.21 -14.08
C ASN A 568 -15.93 29.16 -13.23
N VAL A 569 -15.34 29.85 -12.25
CA VAL A 569 -16.07 30.67 -11.26
C VAL A 569 -16.92 31.77 -11.93
N ASP A 570 -16.40 32.42 -12.98
CA ASP A 570 -17.09 33.52 -13.67
C ASP A 570 -17.91 33.06 -14.88
N LYS A 571 -17.97 31.75 -15.13
CA LYS A 571 -18.66 31.08 -16.25
C LYS A 571 -18.22 31.56 -17.65
N LYS A 572 -17.06 32.21 -17.78
CA LYS A 572 -16.52 32.63 -19.08
C LYS A 572 -15.74 31.53 -19.78
N GLU A 573 -15.39 30.47 -19.05
CA GLU A 573 -14.70 29.31 -19.57
C GLU A 573 -15.56 28.08 -19.30
N ASN A 574 -15.65 27.19 -20.28
CA ASN A 574 -16.37 25.95 -20.12
C ASN A 574 -15.69 24.76 -20.80
N ILE A 575 -15.95 23.59 -20.22
CA ILE A 575 -15.56 22.30 -20.77
C ILE A 575 -16.81 21.46 -20.92
N LYS A 576 -17.14 21.12 -22.16
CA LYS A 576 -18.32 20.33 -22.51
C LYS A 576 -17.91 18.92 -22.89
N ILE A 577 -18.50 17.93 -22.25
CA ILE A 577 -18.26 16.50 -22.51
C ILE A 577 -19.59 15.85 -22.86
N ILE A 578 -19.64 15.17 -24.01
CA ILE A 578 -20.82 14.42 -24.45
C ILE A 578 -20.51 12.93 -24.38
N MET A 579 -21.37 12.21 -23.68
CA MET A 579 -21.37 10.76 -23.57
C MET A 579 -22.63 10.21 -24.26
N ASN A 580 -22.51 9.01 -24.84
CA ASN A 580 -23.65 8.26 -25.37
C ASN A 580 -23.55 6.80 -24.93
N ASN A 581 -24.58 6.28 -24.26
CA ASN A 581 -24.60 4.93 -23.70
C ASN A 581 -23.32 4.58 -22.90
N GLY A 582 -22.81 5.52 -22.10
CA GLY A 582 -21.60 5.34 -21.28
C GLY A 582 -20.28 5.44 -22.05
N SER A 583 -20.28 5.71 -23.35
CA SER A 583 -19.08 5.92 -24.17
C SER A 583 -18.83 7.40 -24.47
N LEU A 584 -17.57 7.81 -24.48
CA LEU A 584 -17.17 9.19 -24.79
C LEU A 584 -17.37 9.48 -26.27
N VAL A 585 -18.14 10.53 -26.58
CA VAL A 585 -18.43 10.97 -27.94
C VAL A 585 -17.58 12.18 -28.30
N SER A 586 -17.62 13.23 -27.49
CA SER A 586 -16.88 14.46 -27.77
C SER A 586 -16.48 15.23 -26.52
N VAL A 587 -15.44 16.04 -26.66
CA VAL A 587 -15.01 17.03 -25.66
C VAL A 587 -14.71 18.34 -26.36
N ALA A 588 -15.21 19.44 -25.81
CA ALA A 588 -14.89 20.80 -26.22
C ALA A 588 -14.41 21.62 -25.02
N VAL A 589 -13.42 22.49 -25.26
CA VAL A 589 -12.87 23.46 -24.30
C VAL A 589 -12.98 24.83 -24.94
N GLU A 590 -13.67 25.75 -24.27
CA GLU A 590 -14.04 27.04 -24.87
C GLU A 590 -13.98 28.17 -23.85
N ASN A 591 -13.62 29.36 -24.31
CA ASN A 591 -13.85 30.62 -23.63
C ASN A 591 -14.34 31.68 -24.65
N ASN A 592 -14.43 32.94 -24.23
CA ASN A 592 -14.89 34.02 -25.12
C ASN A 592 -14.03 34.24 -26.38
N ASN A 593 -12.77 33.82 -26.37
CA ASN A 593 -11.78 34.11 -27.41
C ASN A 593 -11.35 32.87 -28.20
N TYR A 594 -11.42 31.67 -27.60
CA TYR A 594 -10.82 30.46 -28.13
C TYR A 594 -11.73 29.24 -27.94
N ALA A 595 -11.68 28.31 -28.90
CA ALA A 595 -12.38 27.03 -28.82
C ALA A 595 -11.54 25.90 -29.43
N TRP A 596 -11.52 24.75 -28.75
CA TRP A 596 -10.92 23.50 -29.23
C TRP A 596 -11.85 22.32 -28.95
N ALA A 597 -11.81 21.29 -29.79
CA ALA A 597 -12.63 20.11 -29.61
C ALA A 597 -12.04 18.82 -30.21
N CYS A 598 -12.59 17.69 -29.80
CA CYS A 598 -12.42 16.37 -30.42
C CYS A 598 -13.78 15.66 -30.51
N GLY A 599 -13.92 14.73 -31.45
CA GLY A 599 -15.13 13.90 -31.61
C GLY A 599 -16.38 14.63 -32.12
N ILE A 600 -16.24 15.85 -32.66
CA ILE A 600 -17.34 16.60 -33.29
C ILE A 600 -17.14 16.69 -34.81
N GLY A 601 -18.20 16.46 -35.58
CA GLY A 601 -18.18 16.59 -37.05
C GLY A 601 -17.08 15.76 -37.71
N THR A 602 -16.15 16.42 -38.41
CA THR A 602 -14.99 15.81 -39.07
C THR A 602 -13.73 15.77 -38.19
N LEU A 603 -13.80 16.25 -36.94
CA LEU A 603 -12.65 16.24 -36.04
C LEU A 603 -12.35 14.81 -35.55
N PRO A 604 -11.06 14.47 -35.33
CA PRO A 604 -10.66 13.16 -34.83
C PRO A 604 -11.34 12.79 -33.51
N ALA A 605 -11.53 11.48 -33.29
CA ALA A 605 -12.02 10.96 -32.01
C ALA A 605 -11.13 11.41 -30.85
N CYS A 606 -11.75 11.61 -29.69
CA CYS A 606 -11.03 12.01 -28.49
C CYS A 606 -10.06 10.91 -28.03
N SER A 607 -8.80 11.27 -27.85
CA SER A 607 -7.74 10.39 -27.36
C SER A 607 -7.17 10.93 -26.05
N GLY A 608 -6.76 10.04 -25.15
CA GLY A 608 -6.22 10.41 -23.83
C GLY A 608 -7.27 10.87 -22.83
N ILE A 609 -8.54 10.47 -22.98
CA ILE A 609 -9.64 10.84 -22.07
C ILE A 609 -10.39 9.56 -21.68
N THR A 610 -10.58 9.35 -20.37
CA THR A 610 -11.34 8.22 -19.84
C THR A 610 -12.45 8.70 -18.90
N ALA A 611 -13.63 8.09 -18.98
CA ALA A 611 -14.74 8.36 -18.08
C ALA A 611 -15.01 7.14 -17.19
N LYS A 612 -15.19 7.36 -15.88
CA LYS A 612 -15.57 6.31 -14.92
C LYS A 612 -16.73 6.80 -14.06
N THR A 613 -17.82 6.02 -14.04
CA THR A 613 -19.00 6.33 -13.23
C THR A 613 -19.10 5.37 -12.04
N THR A 614 -19.19 5.91 -10.83
CA THR A 614 -19.40 5.17 -9.57
C THR A 614 -20.32 5.97 -8.66
N ASN A 615 -21.37 5.33 -8.10
CA ASN A 615 -22.29 5.94 -7.13
C ASN A 615 -22.84 7.33 -7.55
N SER A 616 -23.38 7.45 -8.77
CA SER A 616 -23.92 8.71 -9.32
C SER A 616 -22.92 9.87 -9.45
N SER A 617 -21.62 9.56 -9.36
CA SER A 617 -20.53 10.45 -9.72
C SER A 617 -19.80 9.93 -10.95
N THR A 618 -19.54 10.81 -11.90
CA THR A 618 -18.75 10.52 -13.11
C THR A 618 -17.44 11.30 -13.04
N THR A 619 -16.31 10.60 -13.09
CA THR A 619 -14.98 11.22 -13.17
C THR A 619 -14.45 11.12 -14.60
N PHE A 620 -14.03 12.25 -15.15
CA PHE A 620 -13.36 12.36 -16.45
C PHE A 620 -11.88 12.63 -16.23
N THR A 621 -11.02 11.67 -16.56
CA THR A 621 -9.57 11.78 -16.44
C THR A 621 -8.97 12.10 -17.80
N PHE A 622 -8.08 13.09 -17.82
CA PHE A 622 -7.34 13.52 -18.99
C PHE A 622 -5.88 13.10 -18.82
N ASN A 623 -5.29 12.52 -19.86
CA ASN A 623 -3.88 12.15 -19.92
C ASN A 623 -3.33 12.52 -21.30
N ASN A 624 -2.70 13.69 -21.38
CA ASN A 624 -2.22 14.29 -22.63
C ASN A 624 -3.27 14.31 -23.76
N ALA A 625 -4.50 14.71 -23.43
CA ALA A 625 -5.60 14.72 -24.39
C ALA A 625 -5.40 15.82 -25.44
N LEU A 626 -5.50 15.46 -26.73
CA LEU A 626 -5.30 16.37 -27.86
C LEU A 626 -6.64 16.85 -28.42
N LEU A 627 -6.85 18.16 -28.47
CA LEU A 627 -8.04 18.80 -29.03
C LEU A 627 -7.64 19.67 -30.23
N LYS A 628 -8.43 19.59 -31.30
CA LYS A 628 -8.24 20.35 -32.53
C LYS A 628 -8.83 21.75 -32.42
N ILE A 629 -8.20 22.71 -33.09
CA ILE A 629 -8.69 24.09 -33.16
C ILE A 629 -10.12 24.10 -33.73
N VAL A 630 -11.00 24.84 -33.09
CA VAL A 630 -12.33 25.18 -33.60
C VAL A 630 -12.40 26.66 -33.94
N ASN A 631 -11.98 27.54 -33.03
CA ASN A 631 -12.05 29.00 -33.25
C ASN A 631 -10.99 29.77 -32.45
N GLY A 632 -10.54 30.91 -32.99
CA GLY A 632 -9.71 31.92 -32.31
C GLY A 632 -8.25 31.54 -32.00
N ALA A 633 -7.94 30.24 -31.93
CA ALA A 633 -6.59 29.74 -31.68
C ALA A 633 -5.79 29.53 -32.98
N LYS A 634 -4.46 29.58 -32.87
CA LYS A 634 -3.53 29.34 -34.01
C LYS A 634 -2.96 27.91 -34.03
N GLN A 635 -3.20 27.11 -32.99
CA GLN A 635 -2.64 25.77 -32.83
C GLN A 635 -3.53 24.88 -31.93
N ASP A 636 -3.38 23.57 -32.10
CA ASP A 636 -4.11 22.55 -31.33
C ASP A 636 -3.74 22.59 -29.82
N LEU A 637 -4.72 22.29 -28.97
CA LEU A 637 -4.58 22.29 -27.52
C LEU A 637 -4.22 20.90 -27.01
N THR A 638 -3.28 20.83 -26.06
CA THR A 638 -3.02 19.59 -25.31
C THR A 638 -3.36 19.79 -23.83
N ILE A 639 -4.20 18.92 -23.27
CA ILE A 639 -4.54 18.91 -21.84
C ILE A 639 -3.54 18.02 -21.09
N LYS A 640 -2.69 18.64 -20.26
CA LYS A 640 -1.47 18.10 -19.63
C LYS A 640 -1.71 17.36 -18.32
N ASN A 641 -2.74 16.51 -18.32
CA ASN A 641 -3.23 15.73 -17.17
C ASN A 641 -4.16 16.53 -16.23
N GLY A 642 -5.04 15.83 -15.53
CA GLY A 642 -6.04 16.37 -14.61
C GLY A 642 -7.35 15.57 -14.64
N ALA A 643 -8.26 15.85 -13.71
CA ALA A 643 -9.57 15.22 -13.69
C ALA A 643 -10.69 16.25 -13.49
N LEU A 644 -11.87 15.98 -14.07
CA LEU A 644 -13.10 16.71 -13.79
C LEU A 644 -14.14 15.76 -13.22
N ILE A 645 -14.72 16.11 -12.09
CA ILE A 645 -15.68 15.25 -11.40
C ILE A 645 -17.08 15.84 -11.51
N TYR A 646 -18.02 15.09 -12.07
CA TYR A 646 -19.45 15.37 -11.94
C TYR A 646 -20.01 14.55 -10.78
N GLN A 647 -20.80 15.19 -9.94
CA GLN A 647 -21.65 14.56 -8.93
C GLN A 647 -23.08 14.97 -9.30
N ALA A 648 -23.99 14.01 -9.43
CA ALA A 648 -25.38 14.34 -9.68
C ALA A 648 -25.94 15.12 -8.48
N ASN A 649 -26.08 16.44 -8.64
CA ASN A 649 -26.75 17.28 -7.66
C ASN A 649 -28.20 16.81 -7.55
N ASN A 650 -28.51 16.17 -6.44
CA ASN A 650 -29.86 16.13 -5.92
C ASN A 650 -30.27 17.60 -5.68
N THR A 651 -31.14 18.14 -6.53
CA THR A 651 -31.73 19.46 -6.32
C THR A 651 -32.42 19.42 -4.96
N ASN A 652 -32.04 20.30 -4.03
CA ASN A 652 -32.86 20.61 -2.85
C ASN A 652 -34.16 21.29 -3.31
N PRO A 653 -35.35 20.69 -3.14
CA PRO A 653 -36.61 21.41 -3.20
C PRO A 653 -36.61 22.72 -2.41
N THR A 654 -37.32 23.72 -2.92
CA THR A 654 -37.73 24.88 -2.11
C THR A 654 -38.47 24.37 -0.87
N PRO A 655 -38.11 24.78 0.36
CA PRO A 655 -38.75 24.30 1.58
C PRO A 655 -40.25 24.63 1.57
N THR A 656 -41.09 23.66 1.20
CA THR A 656 -42.54 23.75 1.39
C THR A 656 -42.89 23.18 2.74
N GLY A 657 -43.90 23.73 3.41
CA GLY A 657 -44.38 23.29 4.72
C GLY A 657 -44.98 21.88 4.75
N SER A 658 -44.73 21.05 3.74
CA SER A 658 -45.20 19.68 3.57
C SER A 658 -44.24 18.91 2.67
N CYS A 659 -44.13 17.60 2.89
CA CYS A 659 -43.50 16.67 1.95
C CYS A 659 -44.32 16.43 0.67
N THR A 660 -45.53 16.97 0.57
CA THR A 660 -46.36 16.94 -0.65
C THR A 660 -45.64 17.64 -1.80
N GLY A 661 -45.28 16.89 -2.85
CA GLY A 661 -44.57 17.41 -4.03
C GLY A 661 -43.03 17.39 -3.92
N ASN A 662 -42.46 16.84 -2.84
CA ASN A 662 -41.02 16.70 -2.70
C ASN A 662 -40.46 15.63 -3.68
N THR A 663 -39.42 15.98 -4.45
CA THR A 663 -38.76 15.12 -5.44
C THR A 663 -37.39 14.57 -4.99
N ASN A 664 -36.99 14.85 -3.74
CA ASN A 664 -35.72 14.41 -3.17
C ASN A 664 -35.67 12.87 -3.06
N PRO A 665 -34.69 12.20 -3.71
CA PRO A 665 -34.53 10.75 -3.69
C PRO A 665 -34.19 10.19 -2.30
N TYR A 666 -33.68 11.01 -1.37
CA TYR A 666 -33.38 10.64 0.02
C TYR A 666 -34.57 10.82 0.96
N GLY A 667 -35.72 11.27 0.45
CA GLY A 667 -36.96 11.38 1.20
C GLY A 667 -37.12 12.69 1.98
N CYS A 668 -38.22 12.82 2.72
CA CYS A 668 -38.66 14.02 3.40
C CYS A 668 -39.43 13.69 4.69
N VAL A 669 -39.31 14.54 5.70
CA VAL A 669 -40.11 14.47 6.95
C VAL A 669 -40.75 15.83 7.26
N THR A 670 -42.07 15.84 7.38
CA THR A 670 -42.89 16.95 7.86
C THR A 670 -43.00 16.86 9.39
N ILE A 671 -42.85 17.98 10.10
CA ILE A 671 -42.93 18.04 11.57
C ILE A 671 -44.07 19.00 11.95
N THR A 672 -45.05 18.56 12.70
CA THR A 672 -46.19 19.41 13.09
C THR A 672 -46.29 19.56 14.61
N GLY A 673 -46.89 20.66 15.09
CA GLY A 673 -47.05 20.94 16.52
C GLY A 673 -46.72 22.39 16.90
N THR A 674 -47.06 22.79 18.12
CA THR A 674 -46.76 24.13 18.65
C THR A 674 -45.24 24.34 18.70
N ASN A 675 -44.75 25.42 18.08
CA ASN A 675 -43.32 25.72 17.91
C ASN A 675 -42.55 24.74 17.01
N ALA A 676 -43.23 24.01 16.12
CA ALA A 676 -42.57 23.31 15.02
C ALA A 676 -41.71 24.31 14.20
N PRO A 677 -40.48 23.93 13.80
CA PRO A 677 -39.62 24.82 13.02
C PRO A 677 -40.30 25.21 11.70
N ALA A 678 -40.20 26.48 11.31
CA ALA A 678 -40.82 27.00 10.08
C ALA A 678 -40.21 26.42 8.80
N SER A 679 -39.07 25.74 8.88
CA SER A 679 -38.41 25.01 7.79
C SER A 679 -38.13 23.58 8.24
N TYR A 680 -38.55 22.61 7.43
CA TYR A 680 -38.36 21.18 7.68
C TYR A 680 -37.03 20.70 7.07
N TYR A 681 -36.53 19.58 7.59
CA TYR A 681 -35.24 19.00 7.19
C TYR A 681 -35.31 18.42 5.79
N GLU A 682 -34.45 18.93 4.94
CA GLU A 682 -34.10 18.35 3.67
C GLU A 682 -32.70 17.74 3.78
N HIS A 683 -32.52 16.51 3.28
CA HIS A 683 -31.25 15.80 3.38
C HIS A 683 -30.15 16.50 2.55
N ILE A 684 -29.24 17.23 3.22
CA ILE A 684 -28.11 17.92 2.57
C ILE A 684 -26.92 16.96 2.45
N GLY A 685 -26.70 16.40 1.26
CA GLY A 685 -25.57 15.50 0.96
C GLY A 685 -24.30 16.25 0.51
N ASN A 686 -23.69 17.09 1.36
CA ASN A 686 -22.41 17.74 1.05
C ASN A 686 -21.23 16.99 1.73
N PRO A 687 -20.21 16.51 0.99
CA PRO A 687 -19.13 15.69 1.56
C PRO A 687 -17.94 16.47 2.14
N MET A 688 -17.99 17.80 2.30
CA MET A 688 -16.80 18.60 2.64
C MET A 688 -16.80 19.38 3.96
N LEU A 689 -17.61 19.01 4.95
CA LEU A 689 -17.48 19.57 6.30
C LEU A 689 -17.60 18.48 7.36
N PHE A 690 -16.56 18.33 8.18
CA PHE A 690 -16.64 17.68 9.49
C PHE A 690 -17.83 18.31 10.26
N ASN A 691 -18.78 17.47 10.70
CA ASN A 691 -20.06 17.80 11.37
C ASN A 691 -21.23 18.30 10.49
N GLY A 692 -21.65 17.55 9.46
CA GLY A 692 -22.79 17.95 8.61
C GLY A 692 -23.79 16.89 8.12
N ALA A 693 -23.68 15.60 8.47
CA ALA A 693 -24.68 14.58 8.11
C ALA A 693 -24.79 13.49 9.19
N PRO A 694 -25.93 12.81 9.38
CA PRO A 694 -25.96 11.52 10.06
C PRO A 694 -25.05 10.57 9.27
N GLN A 695 -23.92 10.17 9.85
CA GLN A 695 -23.05 9.16 9.27
C GLN A 695 -23.70 7.79 9.47
N VAL A 696 -24.00 7.08 8.37
CA VAL A 696 -24.25 5.65 8.38
C VAL A 696 -22.90 4.96 8.20
N GLN A 697 -22.35 4.40 9.27
CA GLN A 697 -21.12 3.61 9.19
C GLN A 697 -21.49 2.12 9.17
N PHE A 698 -21.03 1.38 8.16
CA PHE A 698 -21.20 -0.07 8.11
C PHE A 698 -20.38 -0.73 9.23
N ASN A 699 -21.02 -1.61 9.99
CA ASN A 699 -20.31 -2.50 10.91
C ASN A 699 -19.46 -3.51 10.09
N PRO A 700 -18.13 -3.56 10.27
CA PRO A 700 -17.27 -4.47 9.51
C PRO A 700 -17.38 -5.95 9.93
N LEU A 701 -18.24 -6.32 10.89
CA LEU A 701 -18.27 -7.66 11.50
C LEU A 701 -19.30 -8.65 10.94
N VAL A 702 -20.11 -8.33 9.93
CA VAL A 702 -20.96 -9.33 9.21
C VAL A 702 -21.14 -8.96 7.72
N PRO A 703 -20.74 -9.81 6.74
CA PRO A 703 -21.13 -9.63 5.34
C PRO A 703 -22.62 -10.01 5.18
N ASN A 704 -23.43 -9.08 4.63
CA ASN A 704 -24.82 -9.27 4.16
C ASN A 704 -26.00 -9.25 5.17
N SER A 705 -25.91 -8.60 6.34
CA SER A 705 -27.10 -8.28 7.15
C SER A 705 -27.29 -6.77 7.32
N GLY A 706 -28.32 -6.19 6.71
CA GLY A 706 -28.59 -4.75 6.77
C GLY A 706 -29.07 -4.28 8.15
N ALA A 707 -28.16 -3.76 8.98
CA ALA A 707 -28.48 -3.07 10.24
C ALA A 707 -27.70 -1.73 10.34
N VAL A 708 -28.34 -0.71 10.91
CA VAL A 708 -27.87 0.68 11.08
C VAL A 708 -27.81 1.01 12.57
N THR A 709 -26.79 1.70 13.09
CA THR A 709 -26.79 2.25 14.46
C THR A 709 -26.17 3.65 14.52
N TYR A 710 -26.81 4.54 15.29
CA TYR A 710 -26.48 5.96 15.49
C TYR A 710 -25.73 6.19 16.83
N PHE A 711 -25.02 7.33 16.95
CA PHE A 711 -24.23 7.71 18.13
C PHE A 711 -25.09 7.99 19.38
N GLY A 712 -24.87 7.23 20.44
CA GLY A 712 -25.27 7.52 21.82
C GLY A 712 -24.32 6.80 22.77
N GLY A 713 -23.78 7.52 23.76
CA GLY A 713 -22.77 7.00 24.69
C GLY A 713 -23.26 5.83 25.55
N GLU A 714 -22.32 4.93 25.87
CA GLU A 714 -22.31 3.83 26.85
C GLU A 714 -23.60 3.06 27.15
N LEU A 715 -23.58 1.75 26.83
CA LEU A 715 -24.38 0.76 27.54
C LEU A 715 -23.68 0.40 28.85
N LYS A 716 -24.39 0.53 29.98
CA LYS A 716 -23.92 0.14 31.32
C LYS A 716 -23.73 -1.37 31.43
N ALA A 717 -22.77 -1.76 32.27
CA ALA A 717 -22.50 -3.14 32.63
C ALA A 717 -23.76 -3.91 33.10
N ASN A 718 -23.86 -5.17 32.69
CA ASN A 718 -24.86 -6.21 33.02
C ASN A 718 -26.03 -6.47 32.04
N ALA A 719 -25.92 -6.10 30.76
CA ALA A 719 -26.84 -6.61 29.74
C ALA A 719 -26.34 -7.94 29.17
N VAL A 720 -27.01 -9.05 29.49
CA VAL A 720 -26.84 -10.36 28.84
C VAL A 720 -28.05 -10.61 27.97
N VAL A 721 -27.90 -10.71 26.65
CA VAL A 721 -28.87 -11.42 25.80
C VAL A 721 -28.13 -12.14 24.66
N SER A 722 -28.19 -13.47 24.71
CA SER A 722 -27.82 -14.39 23.64
C SER A 722 -28.85 -14.30 22.50
N GLY A 723 -28.37 -14.13 21.27
CA GLY A 723 -29.12 -14.41 20.04
C GLY A 723 -30.44 -13.64 19.87
N VAL A 724 -30.37 -12.34 19.56
CA VAL A 724 -31.50 -11.61 19.00
C VAL A 724 -31.04 -10.71 17.84
N SER A 725 -31.64 -10.95 16.67
CA SER A 725 -31.64 -10.06 15.52
C SER A 725 -32.15 -8.67 15.92
N VAL A 726 -31.42 -7.61 15.57
CA VAL A 726 -32.01 -6.26 15.53
C VAL A 726 -32.01 -5.74 14.10
N GLY A 727 -32.87 -6.33 13.28
CA GLY A 727 -33.77 -5.50 12.50
C GLY A 727 -34.74 -4.80 13.45
N PHE A 728 -35.52 -3.84 12.98
CA PHE A 728 -36.59 -3.28 13.79
C PHE A 728 -37.54 -4.42 14.18
N GLN A 729 -37.39 -4.94 15.40
CA GLN A 729 -38.31 -5.86 16.02
C GLN A 729 -38.62 -5.32 17.41
N LYS A 730 -39.83 -4.81 17.52
CA LYS A 730 -40.65 -4.86 18.73
C LYS A 730 -40.28 -6.09 19.59
N ILE A 731 -39.59 -5.88 20.71
CA ILE A 731 -39.77 -6.77 21.86
C ILE A 731 -41.01 -6.22 22.56
N MET A 732 -42.11 -6.98 22.55
CA MET A 732 -43.22 -6.65 23.45
C MET A 732 -42.73 -6.79 24.89
N GLY A 733 -42.67 -5.67 25.62
CA GLY A 733 -42.54 -5.70 27.07
C GLY A 733 -41.37 -4.93 27.69
N GLU A 734 -40.41 -4.39 26.93
CA GLU A 734 -39.31 -3.61 27.53
C GLU A 734 -39.03 -2.26 26.86
N THR A 735 -38.78 -1.27 27.71
CA THR A 735 -38.68 0.16 27.44
C THR A 735 -37.36 0.52 26.76
N GLN A 736 -37.37 1.16 25.59
CA GLN A 736 -36.16 1.75 25.01
C GLN A 736 -36.32 3.25 24.77
N ASN A 737 -35.37 4.03 25.32
CA ASN A 737 -35.29 5.49 25.19
C ASN A 737 -34.46 5.85 23.94
N THR A 738 -35.09 6.23 22.83
CA THR A 738 -34.36 6.90 21.73
C THR A 738 -34.34 8.41 21.98
N VAL A 739 -33.15 8.99 22.11
CA VAL A 739 -32.93 10.44 22.27
C VAL A 739 -32.44 11.04 20.94
N TYR A 740 -33.12 12.06 20.44
CA TYR A 740 -32.72 12.88 19.30
C TYR A 740 -32.23 14.23 19.82
N THR A 741 -31.05 14.69 19.39
CA THR A 741 -30.51 16.00 19.79
C THR A 741 -30.44 16.94 18.59
N PHE A 742 -30.96 18.16 18.77
CA PHE A 742 -30.95 19.26 17.84
C PHE A 742 -30.01 20.35 18.34
N LEU A 743 -28.97 20.65 17.57
CA LEU A 743 -28.02 21.71 17.84
C LEU A 743 -28.08 22.72 16.69
N GLN A 744 -28.40 23.98 17.00
CA GLN A 744 -28.38 25.09 16.05
C GLN A 744 -27.21 26.00 16.39
N TYR A 745 -26.43 26.35 15.37
CA TYR A 745 -25.30 27.27 15.50
C TYR A 745 -25.58 28.57 14.72
N ASP A 746 -25.00 29.69 15.14
CA ASP A 746 -25.00 30.93 14.36
C ASP A 746 -23.91 30.90 13.27
N GLN A 747 -23.84 31.98 12.49
CA GLN A 747 -22.85 32.13 11.42
C GLN A 747 -21.39 32.17 11.90
N SER A 748 -21.16 32.29 13.21
CA SER A 748 -19.85 32.25 13.87
C SER A 748 -19.58 30.92 14.57
N PHE A 749 -20.43 29.91 14.33
CA PHE A 749 -20.38 28.58 14.95
C PHE A 749 -20.59 28.57 16.47
N ASN A 750 -21.21 29.60 17.05
CA ASN A 750 -21.66 29.55 18.44
C ASN A 750 -22.96 28.77 18.54
N LEU A 751 -23.13 27.96 19.59
CA LEU A 751 -24.37 27.20 19.81
C LEU A 751 -25.49 28.15 20.25
N VAL A 752 -26.53 28.27 19.42
CA VAL A 752 -27.71 29.14 19.62
C VAL A 752 -28.90 28.36 20.16
N LYS A 753 -29.06 27.09 19.80
CA LYS A 753 -30.18 26.26 20.28
C LYS A 753 -29.72 24.82 20.51
N ASP A 754 -30.14 24.25 21.64
CA ASP A 754 -29.80 22.88 22.04
C ASP A 754 -31.05 22.24 22.61
N LEU A 755 -31.71 21.43 21.78
CA LEU A 755 -32.94 20.73 22.14
C LEU A 755 -32.68 19.24 22.08
N ALA A 756 -33.31 18.48 22.97
CA ALA A 756 -33.33 17.03 22.87
C ALA A 756 -34.78 16.57 22.91
N PHE A 757 -35.11 15.51 22.20
CA PHE A 757 -36.43 14.94 22.11
C PHE A 757 -36.35 13.43 22.23
N ASN A 758 -37.30 12.82 22.94
CA ASN A 758 -37.44 11.37 22.98
C ASN A 758 -38.79 11.00 22.38
N CYS A 759 -38.83 9.92 21.61
CA CYS A 759 -40.12 9.31 21.31
C CYS A 759 -40.69 8.76 22.63
N LYS A 760 -41.95 9.07 22.94
CA LYS A 760 -42.60 8.54 24.14
C LYS A 760 -44.12 8.62 24.02
N ASP A 761 -44.73 7.56 23.52
CA ASP A 761 -46.13 7.30 23.85
C ASP A 761 -46.28 6.87 25.32
N GLU A 762 -47.51 6.67 25.77
CA GLU A 762 -47.84 6.28 27.16
C GLU A 762 -47.20 4.96 27.60
N ASN A 763 -46.72 4.15 26.65
CA ASN A 763 -46.12 2.84 26.85
C ASN A 763 -44.59 2.81 26.66
N GLY A 764 -43.96 3.97 26.42
CA GLY A 764 -42.51 4.06 26.24
C GLY A 764 -42.01 3.55 24.88
N THR A 765 -42.85 3.56 23.85
CA THR A 765 -42.49 3.19 22.47
C THR A 765 -42.52 4.39 21.50
N CYS A 766 -41.93 4.20 20.30
CA CYS A 766 -42.04 5.12 19.17
C CYS A 766 -43.13 4.65 18.19
N ALA A 767 -44.41 4.65 18.59
CA ALA A 767 -45.49 4.25 17.68
C ALA A 767 -45.43 5.02 16.35
N GLY A 768 -45.52 4.30 15.22
CA GLY A 768 -45.46 4.87 13.88
C GLY A 768 -44.08 4.99 13.23
N LEU A 769 -42.99 4.71 13.96
CA LEU A 769 -41.63 4.69 13.40
C LEU A 769 -41.30 3.30 12.84
N THR A 770 -41.00 3.22 11.54
CA THR A 770 -40.67 1.97 10.85
C THR A 770 -39.39 2.12 10.06
N VAL A 771 -38.59 1.05 9.94
CA VAL A 771 -37.43 1.04 9.03
C VAL A 771 -37.42 -0.24 8.21
N ASN A 772 -37.17 -0.07 6.92
CA ASN A 772 -37.09 -1.14 5.95
C ASN A 772 -35.68 -1.15 5.36
N THR A 773 -34.94 -2.21 5.66
CA THR A 773 -33.52 -2.36 5.30
C THR A 773 -33.33 -2.82 3.86
N ASN A 774 -34.35 -3.42 3.24
CA ASN A 774 -34.33 -3.82 1.83
C ASN A 774 -34.48 -2.61 0.90
N THR A 775 -35.39 -1.70 1.24
CA THR A 775 -35.59 -0.43 0.50
C THR A 775 -34.72 0.69 1.04
N ARG A 776 -33.96 0.43 2.12
CA ARG A 776 -33.17 1.39 2.90
C ARG A 776 -33.96 2.64 3.25
N THR A 777 -35.17 2.47 3.78
CA THR A 777 -36.08 3.58 4.14
C THR A 777 -36.37 3.62 5.64
N ILE A 778 -36.55 4.82 6.20
CA ILE A 778 -37.08 5.08 7.54
C ILE A 778 -38.39 5.85 7.37
N THR A 779 -39.51 5.31 7.84
CA THR A 779 -40.84 5.91 7.74
C THR A 779 -41.32 6.39 9.11
N PHE A 780 -41.78 7.63 9.17
CA PHE A 780 -42.46 8.24 10.31
C PHE A 780 -43.93 8.36 9.96
N ASP A 781 -44.80 7.62 10.64
CA ASP A 781 -46.25 7.74 10.56
C ASP A 781 -46.79 8.26 11.89
N ASN A 782 -46.98 9.58 11.97
CA ASN A 782 -47.47 10.28 13.16
C ASN A 782 -46.67 10.02 14.44
N VAL A 783 -45.34 9.98 14.32
CA VAL A 783 -44.45 9.70 15.44
C VAL A 783 -44.35 10.91 16.36
N VAL A 784 -44.80 10.78 17.60
CA VAL A 784 -44.76 11.88 18.59
C VAL A 784 -43.43 11.88 19.34
N MET A 785 -42.71 12.99 19.24
CA MET A 785 -41.44 13.27 19.90
C MET A 785 -41.64 14.31 21.00
N LYS A 786 -41.30 13.96 22.24
CA LYS A 786 -41.41 14.81 23.43
C LYS A 786 -40.08 15.43 23.79
N GLN A 787 -40.05 16.73 24.01
CA GLN A 787 -38.83 17.44 24.36
C GLN A 787 -38.29 17.05 25.74
N THR A 788 -37.02 16.67 25.79
CA THR A 788 -36.27 16.30 26.98
C THR A 788 -35.18 17.31 27.35
N LYS A 789 -34.80 18.21 26.43
CA LYS A 789 -33.89 19.34 26.71
C LYS A 789 -34.37 20.67 26.10
N PRO A 790 -34.36 21.79 26.85
CA PRO A 790 -34.10 21.85 28.30
C PRO A 790 -35.15 21.06 29.09
N VAL A 791 -34.76 20.57 30.26
CA VAL A 791 -35.63 19.75 31.12
C VAL A 791 -36.90 20.55 31.42
N ASN A 792 -38.09 19.98 31.14
CA ASN A 792 -39.43 20.60 31.20
C ASN A 792 -39.86 21.46 29.99
N GLY A 793 -39.21 21.32 28.82
CA GLY A 793 -39.54 22.11 27.62
C GLY A 793 -40.98 21.96 27.07
N GLY A 794 -41.75 20.95 27.48
CA GLY A 794 -43.19 20.84 27.22
C GLY A 794 -43.60 20.70 25.74
N LEU A 795 -42.66 20.70 24.78
CA LEU A 795 -42.97 20.59 23.36
C LEU A 795 -43.18 19.13 22.96
N ASN A 796 -44.35 18.85 22.38
CA ASN A 796 -44.64 17.61 21.66
C ASN A 796 -44.71 17.94 20.16
N LEU A 797 -43.86 17.29 19.39
CA LEU A 797 -43.80 17.45 17.94
C LEU A 797 -44.17 16.12 17.27
N THR A 798 -44.94 16.18 16.19
CA THR A 798 -45.38 15.00 15.44
C THR A 798 -44.63 14.92 14.11
N PHE A 799 -43.99 13.79 13.84
CA PHE A 799 -43.17 13.57 12.65
C PHE A 799 -43.91 12.68 11.67
N ASN A 800 -43.92 13.08 10.39
CA ASN A 800 -44.59 12.39 9.30
C ASN A 800 -43.74 12.42 8.03
N GLY A 801 -43.42 11.26 7.44
CA GLY A 801 -42.67 11.20 6.19
C GLY A 801 -41.84 9.94 6.02
N THR A 802 -40.95 9.91 5.03
CA THR A 802 -40.05 8.78 4.79
C THR A 802 -38.69 9.29 4.34
N MET A 803 -37.61 8.79 4.93
CA MET A 803 -36.21 9.06 4.56
C MET A 803 -35.58 7.80 3.95
N LYS A 804 -34.53 7.95 3.13
CA LYS A 804 -33.68 6.85 2.65
C LYS A 804 -32.24 7.00 3.13
N PHE A 805 -31.56 5.88 3.37
CA PHE A 805 -30.18 5.81 3.86
C PHE A 805 -29.26 4.91 3.03
#